data_AF-A0A7R9W2I1-F1
#
_entry.id   AF-A0A7R9W2I1-F1
#
_cell.length_a   1.000
_cell.length_b   1.000
_cell.length_c   1.000
_cell.angle_alpha   90.00
_cell.angle_beta   90.00
_cell.angle_gamma   90.00
#
_symmetry.space_group_name_H-M   'P 1'
#
loop_
_entity.id
_entity.type
_entity.pdbx_description
1 polymer ?
#
loop_
_entity_poly.entity_id
_entity_poly.type
_entity_poly.pdbx_seq_one_letter_code
_entity_poly.pdbx_strand_id
1 'polypeptide(L)'
;MYSGAVCAGESVQIEVVYPQSSEALLVASAGELDGNGITAGCSNRRADPSRSSRRTMTLTVPCDVADGMVSLTSTRATGFSSPYYQTTLSLNVDAMCATGTCAPAPMPSPVPSPVPSPVPSPVPSPVPSPMPSPPDEPIYNITNVGPDEFAELQAMGMDDNSTFIIDVRGPEAFAAGHIYGALNLPVALFNNETTVNETVAMLPVNKVLMFYCTQGIASLSAATSAIDSGLLPLNMTIVNLVDGLNSWIEAGYPVVPTLTEGALTNVTAMQFNGLRSVHMAMDTAYIVDVRGPMAFDAGHIYGAVNIPAAMFDSPMRRNATVAMLPTDKVLLFYCTMGVASLRAATAALATGLLPSNVSIANLEDGLNSWVEAGYLVLPSLFPNRINNVSADNFYALYEEGMVFNFSYVIDVRTAEAFDAGHIMGAVNIPLAMFEDADMLNDTIAMLPTDKTLMFYCTMGVASLRAATLALSSGLLPMDILLVNLEDGLVSWMDADYPLVMDHTPGLSIIPAEQFKAVIDIENHSNNVYIVDVRTLSQYIQGHIEGAENIPVINFDDPDLIQGAVEALPTDKIIMFYCTSGVISARAARATMATGLLPEDAVVYVMESGINAWKAAGYPVVMDHTPGLSIIPAEQFKAVID
;
A
#
# COMPACT_ATOMS: atom_id res chain seq x y z
N MET A 1 30.38 29.92 2.66
CA MET A 1 31.01 29.99 3.98
C MET A 1 30.73 31.35 4.57
N TYR A 2 29.86 31.40 5.57
CA TYR A 2 29.60 32.56 6.40
C TYR A 2 30.51 32.44 7.63
N SER A 3 31.24 33.49 8.01
CA SER A 3 32.25 33.43 9.09
C SER A 3 31.94 34.34 10.28
N GLY A 4 30.70 34.85 10.37
CA GLY A 4 30.23 35.66 11.50
C GLY A 4 29.31 34.87 12.42
N ALA A 5 29.16 35.33 13.66
CA ALA A 5 28.05 34.92 14.53
C ALA A 5 26.76 35.62 14.09
N VAL A 6 25.62 34.94 14.21
CA VAL A 6 24.28 35.43 13.87
C VAL A 6 23.50 35.67 15.16
N CYS A 7 22.69 36.73 15.23
CA CYS A 7 21.92 37.03 16.44
C CYS A 7 20.60 36.24 16.48
N ALA A 8 20.11 35.89 17.67
CA ALA A 8 18.75 35.42 17.83
C ALA A 8 17.74 36.50 17.35
N GLY A 9 16.72 36.10 16.59
CA GLY A 9 15.76 37.00 15.95
C GLY A 9 16.25 37.68 14.66
N GLU A 10 17.48 37.39 14.20
CA GLU A 10 18.02 37.94 12.95
C GLU A 10 17.66 37.05 11.74
N SER A 11 17.43 37.68 10.59
CA SER A 11 17.24 36.98 9.31
C SER A 11 18.52 37.05 8.47
N VAL A 12 19.06 35.89 8.09
CA VAL A 12 20.28 35.77 7.28
C VAL A 12 19.94 35.23 5.90
N GLN A 13 20.49 35.89 4.87
CA GLN A 13 20.40 35.37 3.50
C GLN A 13 21.45 34.30 3.25
N ILE A 14 21.00 33.14 2.82
CA ILE A 14 21.80 31.96 2.56
C ILE A 14 21.74 31.68 1.07
N GLU A 15 22.91 31.66 0.45
CA GLU A 15 23.06 31.34 -0.96
C GLU A 15 23.47 29.87 -1.10
N VAL A 16 22.65 29.10 -1.81
CA VAL A 16 22.90 27.70 -2.13
C VAL A 16 23.17 27.56 -3.62
N VAL A 17 24.32 26.97 -3.95
CA VAL A 17 24.78 26.80 -5.33
C VAL A 17 24.76 25.32 -5.67
N TYR A 18 23.98 24.96 -6.68
CA TYR A 18 23.90 23.58 -7.19
C TYR A 18 24.69 23.46 -8.49
N PRO A 19 25.64 22.51 -8.59
CA PRO A 19 26.44 22.32 -9.80
C PRO A 19 25.66 21.66 -10.96
N GLN A 20 24.47 21.11 -10.71
CA GLN A 20 23.63 20.41 -11.70
C GLN A 20 22.13 20.63 -11.41
N SER A 21 21.27 20.42 -12.41
CA SER A 21 19.81 20.55 -12.28
C SER A 21 19.21 19.34 -11.55
N SER A 22 18.91 19.50 -10.26
CA SER A 22 18.17 18.51 -9.46
C SER A 22 17.37 19.22 -8.36
N GLU A 23 16.32 18.55 -7.88
CA GLU A 23 15.60 18.95 -6.68
C GLU A 23 16.45 18.66 -5.43
N ALA A 24 16.37 19.54 -4.44
CA ALA A 24 17.08 19.41 -3.19
C ALA A 24 16.17 19.81 -2.03
N LEU A 25 16.29 19.07 -0.92
CA LEU A 25 15.62 19.39 0.33
C LEU A 25 16.58 20.15 1.23
N LEU A 26 16.14 21.29 1.77
CA LEU A 26 16.86 22.04 2.79
C LEU A 26 16.12 21.96 4.11
N VAL A 27 16.85 21.64 5.16
CA VAL A 27 16.31 21.52 6.53
C VAL A 27 17.20 22.34 7.45
N ALA A 28 16.61 23.25 8.22
CA ALA A 28 17.28 23.93 9.31
C ALA A 28 17.00 23.19 10.62
N SER A 29 17.97 23.12 11.53
CA SER A 29 17.76 22.52 12.85
C SER A 29 16.84 23.35 13.76
N ALA A 30 16.67 24.64 13.46
CA ALA A 30 15.75 25.56 14.12
C ALA A 30 15.52 26.79 13.20
N GLY A 31 14.37 27.45 13.34
CA GLY A 31 14.04 28.65 12.55
C GLY A 31 13.02 28.42 11.44
N GLU A 32 12.82 29.48 10.67
CA GLU A 32 11.95 29.46 9.49
C GLU A 32 12.77 29.73 8.23
N LEU A 33 12.61 28.86 7.22
CA LEU A 33 13.17 29.02 5.88
C LEU A 33 12.09 29.53 4.92
N ASP A 34 12.28 30.73 4.36
CA ASP A 34 11.38 31.36 3.38
C ASP A 34 9.87 31.37 3.78
N GLY A 35 9.58 31.32 5.09
CA GLY A 35 8.21 31.33 5.64
C GLY A 35 7.51 29.96 5.76
N ASN A 36 8.20 28.84 5.51
CA ASN A 36 7.64 27.49 5.53
C ASN A 36 8.23 26.61 6.66
N GLY A 37 8.30 27.11 7.89
CA GLY A 37 8.86 26.34 9.02
C GLY A 37 10.32 25.89 8.79
N ILE A 38 10.74 24.80 9.43
CA ILE A 38 12.13 24.31 9.40
C ILE A 38 12.55 23.64 8.06
N THR A 39 11.62 23.45 7.12
CA THR A 39 11.84 22.63 5.91
C THR A 39 11.47 23.39 4.65
N ALA A 40 12.35 23.44 3.66
CA ALA A 40 12.09 24.09 2.37
C ALA A 40 12.53 23.21 1.20
N GLY A 41 11.60 22.95 0.27
CA GLY A 41 11.89 22.28 -1.00
C GLY A 41 12.42 23.24 -2.05
N CYS A 42 13.59 22.95 -2.64
CA CYS A 42 14.15 23.73 -3.74
C CYS A 42 13.80 23.11 -5.09
N SER A 43 12.77 23.64 -5.77
CA SER A 43 12.48 23.29 -7.16
C SER A 43 13.38 24.08 -8.13
N ASN A 44 14.36 23.42 -8.74
CA ASN A 44 15.19 23.99 -9.80
C ASN A 44 14.60 23.61 -11.17
N ARG A 45 13.95 24.55 -11.88
CA ARG A 45 13.60 24.36 -13.30
C ARG A 45 14.86 24.50 -14.15
N ARG A 46 15.04 23.58 -15.11
CA ARG A 46 16.14 23.47 -16.10
C ARG A 46 16.94 24.77 -16.28
N ALA A 47 18.17 24.78 -15.78
CA ALA A 47 19.20 25.69 -16.23
C ALA A 47 20.15 24.90 -17.15
N ASP A 48 20.47 25.52 -18.29
CA ASP A 48 21.60 25.27 -19.16
C ASP A 48 22.77 24.52 -18.45
N PRO A 49 23.21 23.36 -18.94
CA PRO A 49 24.29 22.57 -18.33
C PRO A 49 25.64 23.30 -18.22
N SER A 50 25.76 24.51 -18.79
CA SER A 50 26.93 25.38 -18.65
C SER A 50 26.87 26.39 -17.47
N ARG A 51 25.80 26.44 -16.67
CA ARG A 51 25.66 27.39 -15.55
C ARG A 51 25.16 26.74 -14.26
N SER A 52 25.90 26.92 -13.17
CA SER A 52 25.45 26.58 -11.81
C SER A 52 24.17 27.36 -11.45
N SER A 53 23.11 26.66 -11.01
CA SER A 53 21.90 27.33 -10.51
C SER A 53 22.09 27.76 -9.06
N ARG A 54 21.94 29.06 -8.83
CA ARG A 54 22.14 29.75 -7.55
C ARG A 54 20.78 30.19 -7.01
N ARG A 55 20.48 29.81 -5.77
CA ARG A 55 19.26 30.22 -5.06
C ARG A 55 19.65 30.95 -3.78
N THR A 56 18.96 32.03 -3.50
CA THR A 56 19.10 32.79 -2.27
C THR A 56 17.83 32.62 -1.46
N MET A 57 17.98 32.23 -0.20
CA MET A 57 16.89 31.96 0.74
C MET A 57 17.13 32.75 2.01
N THR A 58 16.07 33.02 2.77
CA THR A 58 16.18 33.72 4.06
C THR A 58 15.90 32.74 5.19
N LEU A 59 16.86 32.57 6.10
CA LEU A 59 16.67 31.88 7.36
C LEU A 59 16.43 32.92 8.46
N THR A 60 15.31 32.82 9.17
CA THR A 60 15.06 33.61 10.38
C THR A 60 15.38 32.75 11.61
N VAL A 61 16.35 33.20 12.42
CA VAL A 61 16.75 32.52 13.66
C VAL A 61 15.72 32.85 14.76
N PRO A 62 15.11 31.87 15.43
CA PRO A 62 14.14 32.12 16.50
C PRO A 62 14.75 32.85 17.70
N CYS A 63 13.93 33.61 18.42
CA CYS A 63 14.34 34.33 19.62
C CYS A 63 14.57 33.43 20.86
N ASP A 64 14.05 32.20 20.85
CA ASP A 64 14.17 31.22 21.93
C ASP A 64 15.34 30.24 21.75
N VAL A 65 16.10 30.35 20.65
CA VAL A 65 17.33 29.57 20.45
C VAL A 65 18.42 30.14 21.37
N ALA A 66 18.83 29.33 22.35
CA ALA A 66 19.95 29.64 23.25
C ALA A 66 21.30 29.69 22.50
N ASP A 67 22.34 30.27 23.14
CA ASP A 67 23.72 30.25 22.64
C ASP A 67 24.10 28.86 22.12
N GLY A 68 24.46 28.75 20.84
CA GLY A 68 24.62 27.44 20.19
C GLY A 68 24.81 27.51 18.68
N MET A 69 24.51 26.42 17.97
CA MET A 69 24.61 26.37 16.51
C MET A 69 23.29 26.02 15.84
N VAL A 70 22.93 26.77 14.81
CA VAL A 70 21.87 26.40 13.85
C VAL A 70 22.53 25.74 12.65
N SER A 71 22.13 24.52 12.33
CA SER A 71 22.67 23.77 11.19
C SER A 71 21.67 23.71 10.07
N LEU A 72 22.10 24.04 8.85
CA LEU A 72 21.34 23.87 7.63
C LEU A 72 21.90 22.70 6.85
N THR A 73 21.08 21.69 6.64
CA THR A 73 21.46 20.50 5.88
C THR A 73 20.77 20.52 4.53
N SER A 74 21.55 20.46 3.46
CA SER A 74 21.06 20.23 2.10
C SER A 74 21.17 18.76 1.78
N THR A 75 20.06 18.14 1.40
CA THR A 75 20.02 16.75 0.93
C THR A 75 19.65 16.74 -0.54
N ARG A 76 20.51 16.17 -1.38
CA ARG A 76 20.25 15.97 -2.82
C ARG A 76 20.14 14.48 -3.14
N ALA A 77 19.10 14.13 -3.89
CA ALA A 77 18.93 12.81 -4.49
C ALA A 77 19.20 12.91 -6.01
N THR A 78 19.98 11.98 -6.58
CA THR A 78 20.24 11.95 -8.04
C THR A 78 19.50 10.82 -8.77
N GLY A 79 18.43 10.27 -8.19
CA GLY A 79 17.60 9.22 -8.79
C GLY A 79 17.57 7.93 -7.97
N PHE A 80 16.80 6.94 -8.45
CA PHE A 80 16.32 5.74 -7.75
C PHE A 80 17.39 4.78 -7.16
N SER A 81 18.69 4.97 -7.45
CA SER A 81 19.77 4.09 -6.97
C SER A 81 21.10 4.78 -6.61
N SER A 82 21.13 6.11 -6.51
CA SER A 82 22.38 6.84 -6.21
C SER A 82 22.54 7.20 -4.73
N PRO A 83 23.79 7.32 -4.22
CA PRO A 83 24.06 7.81 -2.87
C PRO A 83 23.52 9.23 -2.69
N TYR A 84 22.85 9.49 -1.56
CA TYR A 84 22.46 10.84 -1.18
C TYR A 84 23.70 11.65 -0.80
N TYR A 85 23.80 12.86 -1.34
CA TYR A 85 24.84 13.79 -0.93
C TYR A 85 24.24 14.78 0.04
N GLN A 86 24.78 14.79 1.26
CA GLN A 86 24.46 15.78 2.28
C GLN A 86 25.62 16.73 2.50
N THR A 87 25.28 18.00 2.64
CA THR A 87 26.21 19.01 3.13
C THR A 87 25.53 19.84 4.20
N THR A 88 26.27 20.17 5.24
CA THR A 88 25.76 20.94 6.38
C THR A 88 26.55 22.23 6.53
N LEU A 89 25.84 23.35 6.62
CA LEU A 89 26.36 24.64 7.03
C LEU A 89 25.93 24.89 8.47
N SER A 90 26.88 25.08 9.37
CA SER A 90 26.58 25.48 10.75
C SER A 90 26.83 26.97 10.94
N LEU A 91 25.84 27.66 11.51
CA LEU A 91 25.87 29.06 11.89
C LEU A 91 25.92 29.16 13.41
N ASN A 92 26.91 29.87 13.95
CA ASN A 92 27.00 30.10 15.38
C ASN A 92 26.03 31.21 15.79
N VAL A 93 25.20 30.96 16.80
CA VAL A 93 24.21 31.91 17.31
C VAL A 93 24.75 32.54 18.59
N ASP A 94 24.86 33.88 18.59
CA ASP A 94 25.23 34.67 19.77
C ASP A 94 23.97 35.33 20.35
N ALA A 95 23.50 34.79 21.47
CA ALA A 95 22.34 35.28 22.19
C ALA A 95 22.60 36.63 22.88
N MET A 96 23.86 37.04 23.08
CA MET A 96 24.18 38.34 23.67
C MET A 96 23.90 39.53 22.74
N CYS A 97 23.69 39.28 21.44
CA CYS A 97 23.31 40.31 20.47
C CYS A 97 21.79 40.45 20.25
N ALA A 98 20.95 39.67 20.95
CA ALA A 98 19.48 39.66 20.82
C ALA A 98 18.77 40.98 21.21
N THR A 99 19.49 41.94 21.78
CA THR A 99 18.92 43.14 22.45
C THR A 99 18.27 44.15 21.49
N GLY A 100 18.37 43.95 20.18
CA GLY A 100 17.81 44.87 19.16
C GLY A 100 16.57 44.36 18.41
N THR A 101 16.35 43.04 18.36
CA THR A 101 15.38 42.39 17.44
C THR A 101 14.34 41.53 18.15
N CYS A 102 14.63 41.00 19.34
CA CYS A 102 13.69 40.19 20.12
C CYS A 102 12.99 41.03 21.18
N ALA A 103 11.66 41.13 21.10
CA ALA A 103 10.86 41.80 22.12
C ALA A 103 10.89 40.99 23.43
N PRO A 104 11.00 41.63 24.61
CA PRO A 104 10.91 40.91 25.88
C PRO A 104 9.53 40.28 26.02
N ALA A 105 9.50 39.00 26.41
CA ALA A 105 8.26 38.24 26.60
C ALA A 105 7.31 38.98 27.55
N PRO A 106 5.98 38.99 27.28
CA PRO A 106 5.01 39.65 28.13
C PRO A 106 5.01 38.98 29.52
N MET A 107 5.14 39.81 30.55
CA MET A 107 5.18 39.38 31.95
C MET A 107 3.81 38.75 32.34
N PRO A 108 3.79 37.57 32.97
CA PRO A 108 2.54 36.93 33.37
C PRO A 108 1.80 37.80 34.41
N SER A 109 0.48 37.93 34.24
CA SER A 109 -0.39 38.67 35.17
C SER A 109 -0.43 37.98 36.53
N PRO A 110 -0.44 38.73 37.65
CA PRO A 110 -0.35 38.15 38.98
C PRO A 110 -1.62 37.39 39.36
N VAL A 111 -1.44 36.14 39.78
CA VAL A 111 -2.46 35.28 40.36
C VAL A 111 -2.84 35.81 41.75
N PRO A 112 -4.14 35.95 42.12
CA PRO A 112 -4.55 36.38 43.45
C PRO A 112 -4.18 35.34 44.52
N SER A 113 -3.73 35.83 45.68
CA SER A 113 -3.27 35.02 46.82
C SER A 113 -4.39 34.25 47.52
N PRO A 114 -4.08 33.09 48.15
CA PRO A 114 -5.08 32.29 48.85
C PRO A 114 -5.54 32.95 50.16
N VAL A 115 -6.85 32.87 50.43
CA VAL A 115 -7.50 33.29 51.67
C VAL A 115 -7.16 32.29 52.80
N PRO A 116 -6.88 32.73 54.05
CA PRO A 116 -6.54 31.81 55.12
C PRO A 116 -7.74 31.00 55.61
N SER A 117 -7.49 29.72 55.90
CA SER A 117 -8.44 28.78 56.50
C SER A 117 -8.87 29.20 57.92
N PRO A 118 -10.13 28.94 58.34
CA PRO A 118 -10.59 29.29 59.67
C PRO A 118 -10.06 28.34 60.75
N VAL A 119 -9.86 28.91 61.94
CA VAL A 119 -9.41 28.26 63.18
C VAL A 119 -10.47 27.28 63.71
N PRO A 120 -10.10 26.10 64.23
CA PRO A 120 -11.07 25.15 64.78
C PRO A 120 -11.62 25.62 66.15
N SER A 121 -12.93 25.50 66.33
CA SER A 121 -13.62 25.65 67.61
C SER A 121 -13.67 24.32 68.38
N PRO A 122 -13.78 24.33 69.72
CA PRO A 122 -13.65 23.12 70.54
C PRO A 122 -14.88 22.20 70.45
N VAL A 123 -14.58 20.91 70.54
CA VAL A 123 -15.47 19.74 70.50
C VAL A 123 -16.35 19.65 71.76
N PRO A 124 -17.68 19.45 71.64
CA PRO A 124 -18.51 18.94 72.72
C PRO A 124 -18.58 17.40 72.73
N SER A 125 -18.63 16.86 73.94
CA SER A 125 -18.69 15.43 74.34
C SER A 125 -19.87 14.62 73.76
N PRO A 126 -19.80 13.27 73.77
CA PRO A 126 -20.60 12.41 72.89
C PRO A 126 -22.03 12.19 73.39
N VAL A 127 -22.97 12.11 72.43
CA VAL A 127 -24.37 11.70 72.60
C VAL A 127 -24.50 10.24 72.09
N PRO A 128 -25.35 9.39 72.69
CA PRO A 128 -25.30 7.93 72.50
C PRO A 128 -25.77 7.48 71.11
N SER A 129 -25.17 6.39 70.64
CA SER A 129 -25.43 5.74 69.35
C SER A 129 -26.86 5.21 69.22
N PRO A 130 -27.58 5.52 68.14
CA PRO A 130 -28.66 4.68 67.65
C PRO A 130 -28.11 3.53 66.77
N MET A 131 -28.93 2.48 66.74
CA MET A 131 -28.74 1.12 66.22
C MET A 131 -28.30 1.03 64.73
N PRO A 132 -27.64 -0.07 64.30
CA PRO A 132 -27.13 -0.19 62.94
C PRO A 132 -28.24 -0.20 61.88
N SER A 133 -28.05 0.64 60.86
CA SER A 133 -28.78 0.63 59.58
C SER A 133 -28.41 -0.61 58.73
N PRO A 134 -29.23 -1.02 57.76
CA PRO A 134 -29.00 -2.22 56.95
C PRO A 134 -27.73 -2.11 56.08
N PRO A 135 -27.17 -3.23 55.59
CA PRO A 135 -25.94 -3.24 54.80
C PRO A 135 -26.08 -2.39 53.53
N ASP A 136 -25.03 -1.63 53.22
CA ASP A 136 -24.95 -0.67 52.13
C ASP A 136 -25.41 -1.25 50.79
N GLU A 137 -26.28 -0.52 50.10
CA GLU A 137 -26.61 -0.76 48.69
C GLU A 137 -25.35 -0.57 47.82
N PRO A 138 -25.26 -1.27 46.68
CA PRO A 138 -24.30 -0.94 45.62
C PRO A 138 -24.30 0.56 45.27
N ILE A 139 -23.19 1.28 45.43
CA ILE A 139 -23.09 2.66 44.95
C ILE A 139 -22.77 2.64 43.46
N TYR A 140 -23.79 2.57 42.62
CA TYR A 140 -23.68 2.91 41.21
C TYR A 140 -24.01 4.41 41.04
N ASN A 141 -22.98 5.25 40.88
CA ASN A 141 -23.21 6.68 40.68
C ASN A 141 -23.09 7.03 39.20
N ILE A 142 -24.17 7.56 38.61
CA ILE A 142 -24.14 8.13 37.25
C ILE A 142 -23.57 9.55 37.36
N THR A 143 -22.42 9.79 36.74
CA THR A 143 -21.83 11.12 36.66
C THR A 143 -22.45 11.88 35.50
N ASN A 144 -23.20 12.94 35.80
CA ASN A 144 -23.75 13.84 34.80
C ASN A 144 -22.69 14.89 34.44
N VAL A 145 -22.31 14.96 33.17
CA VAL A 145 -21.24 15.84 32.68
C VAL A 145 -21.75 16.74 31.55
N GLY A 146 -21.14 17.92 31.42
CA GLY A 146 -21.37 18.81 30.29
C GLY A 146 -20.64 18.36 29.01
N PRO A 147 -20.85 19.03 27.87
CA PRO A 147 -20.24 18.65 26.59
C PRO A 147 -18.71 18.69 26.60
N ASP A 148 -18.07 19.63 27.32
CA ASP A 148 -16.60 19.73 27.39
C ASP A 148 -15.98 18.52 28.10
N GLU A 149 -16.47 18.19 29.29
CA GLU A 149 -15.99 17.03 30.06
C GLU A 149 -16.34 15.71 29.34
N PHE A 150 -17.50 15.64 28.68
CA PHE A 150 -17.84 14.49 27.83
C PHE A 150 -16.87 14.35 26.64
N ALA A 151 -16.46 15.45 26.03
CA ALA A 151 -15.49 15.46 24.93
C ALA A 151 -14.09 15.07 25.40
N GLU A 152 -13.65 15.53 26.57
CA GLU A 152 -12.39 15.11 27.19
C GLU A 152 -12.38 13.60 27.45
N LEU A 153 -13.46 13.05 28.03
CA LEU A 153 -13.59 11.61 28.25
C LEU A 153 -13.64 10.82 26.94
N GLN A 154 -14.34 11.34 25.92
CA GLN A 154 -14.35 10.75 24.58
C GLN A 154 -12.94 10.70 24.00
N ALA A 155 -12.19 11.81 24.06
CA ALA A 155 -10.84 11.93 23.52
C ALA A 155 -9.87 10.98 24.24
N MET A 156 -9.88 10.96 25.57
CA MET A 156 -9.08 10.01 26.36
C MET A 156 -9.37 8.57 25.98
N GLY A 157 -10.66 8.22 25.87
CA GLY A 157 -11.08 6.88 25.49
C GLY A 157 -10.74 6.48 24.06
N MET A 158 -10.52 7.43 23.16
CA MET A 158 -10.01 7.16 21.82
C MET A 158 -8.53 6.79 21.83
N ASP A 159 -7.75 7.37 22.74
CA ASP A 159 -6.32 7.10 22.86
C ASP A 159 -6.01 5.76 23.54
N ASP A 160 -6.79 5.38 24.55
CA ASP A 160 -6.52 4.20 25.39
C ASP A 160 -7.60 3.11 25.34
N ASN A 161 -8.62 3.28 24.51
CA ASN A 161 -9.77 2.38 24.36
C ASN A 161 -10.57 2.19 25.67
N SER A 162 -10.51 3.14 26.62
CA SER A 162 -11.14 3.04 27.94
C SER A 162 -12.62 3.40 27.99
N THR A 163 -13.20 4.02 26.96
CA THR A 163 -14.61 4.45 26.96
C THR A 163 -15.48 3.71 25.94
N PHE A 164 -16.79 3.72 26.19
CA PHE A 164 -17.81 3.16 25.32
C PHE A 164 -19.04 4.07 25.29
N ILE A 165 -19.28 4.71 24.14
CA ILE A 165 -20.31 5.72 23.98
C ILE A 165 -21.59 5.07 23.45
N ILE A 166 -22.72 5.39 24.07
CA ILE A 166 -24.03 4.78 23.80
C ILE A 166 -25.02 5.88 23.44
N ASP A 167 -25.54 5.84 22.21
CA ASP A 167 -26.65 6.66 21.78
C ASP A 167 -27.97 5.92 21.95
N VAL A 168 -28.83 6.41 22.85
CA VAL A 168 -30.12 5.78 23.15
C VAL A 168 -31.29 6.31 22.33
N ARG A 169 -31.04 7.14 21.32
CA ARG A 169 -32.06 7.59 20.38
C ARG A 169 -32.47 6.45 19.43
N GLY A 170 -33.54 6.67 18.67
CA GLY A 170 -33.90 5.75 17.60
C GLY A 170 -32.88 5.77 16.45
N PRO A 171 -32.82 4.71 15.63
CA PRO A 171 -31.84 4.57 14.55
C PRO A 171 -31.91 5.70 13.53
N GLU A 172 -33.10 6.24 13.25
CA GLU A 172 -33.26 7.40 12.35
C GLU A 172 -32.57 8.66 12.89
N ALA A 173 -32.67 8.91 14.20
CA ALA A 173 -32.05 10.07 14.83
C ALA A 173 -30.53 9.89 15.00
N PHE A 174 -30.07 8.66 15.24
CA PHE A 174 -28.66 8.31 15.21
C PHE A 174 -28.07 8.53 13.80
N ALA A 175 -28.77 8.03 12.77
CA ALA A 175 -28.38 8.22 11.37
C ALA A 175 -28.34 9.69 10.98
N ALA A 176 -29.28 10.52 11.45
CA ALA A 176 -29.35 11.97 11.19
C ALA A 176 -28.13 12.77 11.73
N GLY A 177 -27.36 12.18 12.63
CA GLY A 177 -26.12 12.74 13.16
C GLY A 177 -25.88 12.32 14.60
N HIS A 178 -24.70 11.81 14.92
CA HIS A 178 -24.36 11.23 16.23
C HIS A 178 -22.93 11.56 16.68
N ILE A 179 -22.64 11.42 17.97
CA ILE A 179 -21.31 11.60 18.55
C ILE A 179 -20.37 10.51 18.04
N TYR A 180 -19.15 10.89 17.66
CA TYR A 180 -18.14 9.97 17.14
C TYR A 180 -17.83 8.81 18.13
N GLY A 181 -17.79 7.58 17.63
CA GLY A 181 -17.56 6.38 18.46
C GLY A 181 -18.80 5.86 19.20
N ALA A 182 -19.97 6.48 19.02
CA ALA A 182 -21.21 6.02 19.63
C ALA A 182 -21.80 4.76 18.95
N LEU A 183 -22.22 3.78 19.75
CA LEU A 183 -23.08 2.67 19.32
C LEU A 183 -24.54 3.03 19.55
N ASN A 184 -25.41 2.80 18.55
CA ASN A 184 -26.84 3.02 18.72
C ASN A 184 -27.50 1.85 19.46
N LEU A 185 -27.95 2.09 20.70
CA LEU A 185 -28.75 1.16 21.50
C LEU A 185 -30.02 1.88 21.97
N PRO A 186 -31.11 1.85 21.18
CA PRO A 186 -32.31 2.62 21.47
C PRO A 186 -32.83 2.38 22.90
N VAL A 187 -33.32 3.43 23.56
CA VAL A 187 -33.80 3.39 24.96
C VAL A 187 -34.83 2.29 25.25
N ALA A 188 -35.60 1.86 24.23
CA ALA A 188 -36.54 0.75 24.34
C ALA A 188 -35.88 -0.59 24.72
N LEU A 189 -34.60 -0.78 24.39
CA LEU A 189 -33.82 -1.96 24.79
C LEU A 189 -33.54 -1.99 26.30
N PHE A 190 -33.40 -0.82 26.92
CA PHE A 190 -33.13 -0.64 28.35
C PHE A 190 -34.40 -0.63 29.19
N ASN A 191 -35.50 -0.08 28.66
CA ASN A 191 -36.76 0.07 29.40
C ASN A 191 -37.67 -1.17 29.32
N ASN A 192 -37.22 -2.27 28.71
CA ASN A 192 -37.99 -3.51 28.56
C ASN A 192 -37.33 -4.63 29.36
N GLU A 193 -38.07 -5.19 30.33
CA GLU A 193 -37.61 -6.24 31.24
C GLU A 193 -37.08 -7.50 30.52
N THR A 194 -37.56 -7.79 29.31
CA THR A 194 -37.07 -8.94 28.54
C THR A 194 -35.76 -8.67 27.81
N THR A 195 -35.45 -7.43 27.44
CA THR A 195 -34.26 -7.10 26.63
C THR A 195 -33.15 -6.41 27.42
N VAL A 196 -33.44 -5.82 28.57
CA VAL A 196 -32.46 -5.05 29.36
C VAL A 196 -31.29 -5.91 29.80
N ASN A 197 -31.54 -7.13 30.29
CA ASN A 197 -30.48 -8.02 30.76
C ASN A 197 -29.55 -8.45 29.62
N GLU A 198 -30.11 -8.79 28.45
CA GLU A 198 -29.33 -9.14 27.26
C GLU A 198 -28.51 -7.95 26.76
N THR A 199 -29.12 -6.77 26.72
CA THR A 199 -28.47 -5.53 26.29
C THR A 199 -27.30 -5.18 27.21
N VAL A 200 -27.50 -5.23 28.54
CA VAL A 200 -26.46 -4.91 29.53
C VAL A 200 -25.35 -5.96 29.52
N ALA A 201 -25.68 -7.24 29.34
CA ALA A 201 -24.69 -8.31 29.26
C ALA A 201 -23.73 -8.17 28.06
N MET A 202 -24.11 -7.44 27.01
CA MET A 202 -23.27 -7.15 25.85
C MET A 202 -22.37 -5.91 26.04
N LEU A 203 -22.57 -5.12 27.10
CA LEU A 203 -21.79 -3.90 27.33
C LEU A 203 -20.39 -4.24 27.86
N PRO A 204 -19.34 -3.50 27.44
CA PRO A 204 -17.98 -3.75 27.89
C PRO A 204 -17.80 -3.28 29.35
N VAL A 205 -17.85 -4.24 30.27
CA VAL A 205 -17.78 -4.03 31.74
C VAL A 205 -16.43 -3.49 32.23
N ASN A 206 -15.41 -3.44 31.36
CA ASN A 206 -14.07 -2.93 31.66
C ASN A 206 -13.82 -1.50 31.15
N LYS A 207 -14.87 -0.80 30.70
CA LYS A 207 -14.80 0.55 30.13
C LYS A 207 -15.65 1.54 30.93
N VAL A 208 -15.50 2.84 30.67
CA VAL A 208 -16.46 3.86 31.09
C VAL A 208 -17.64 3.86 30.12
N LEU A 209 -18.86 3.66 30.60
CA LEU A 209 -20.06 3.74 29.76
C LEU A 209 -20.56 5.19 29.70
N MET A 210 -20.71 5.72 28.50
CA MET A 210 -21.08 7.12 28.29
C MET A 210 -22.38 7.21 27.50
N PHE A 211 -23.49 7.55 28.16
CA PHE A 211 -24.81 7.61 27.57
C PHE A 211 -25.16 9.03 27.11
N TYR A 212 -25.81 9.13 25.96
CA TYR A 212 -26.48 10.38 25.55
C TYR A 212 -27.74 10.09 24.74
N CYS A 213 -28.61 11.10 24.69
CA CYS A 213 -29.74 11.14 23.78
C CYS A 213 -29.86 12.56 23.21
N THR A 214 -31.02 12.95 22.67
CA THR A 214 -31.18 14.31 22.13
C THR A 214 -31.06 15.40 23.22
N GLN A 215 -31.59 15.14 24.42
CA GLN A 215 -31.75 16.13 25.51
C GLN A 215 -31.23 15.65 26.89
N GLY A 216 -30.51 14.52 26.95
CA GLY A 216 -29.95 13.97 28.19
C GLY A 216 -30.94 13.21 29.12
N ILE A 217 -32.25 13.25 28.86
CA ILE A 217 -33.27 12.61 29.73
C ILE A 217 -33.36 11.10 29.50
N ALA A 218 -33.54 10.67 28.25
CA ALA A 218 -33.69 9.25 27.93
C ALA A 218 -32.40 8.45 28.20
N SER A 219 -31.22 9.08 28.05
CA SER A 219 -29.92 8.49 28.35
C SER A 219 -29.71 8.27 29.84
N LEU A 220 -30.17 9.21 30.68
CA LEU A 220 -30.17 9.02 32.11
C LEU A 220 -31.06 7.82 32.51
N SER A 221 -32.27 7.72 31.94
CA SER A 221 -33.17 6.58 32.17
C SER A 221 -32.56 5.24 31.75
N ALA A 222 -31.87 5.20 30.60
CA ALA A 222 -31.20 4.00 30.11
C ALA A 222 -30.03 3.59 31.01
N ALA A 223 -29.21 4.55 31.44
CA ALA A 223 -28.11 4.33 32.36
C ALA A 223 -28.60 3.80 33.72
N THR A 224 -29.69 4.36 34.26
CA THR A 224 -30.33 3.85 35.49
C THR A 224 -30.84 2.42 35.29
N SER A 225 -31.52 2.13 34.18
CA SER A 225 -32.02 0.77 33.90
C SER A 225 -30.88 -0.24 33.74
N ALA A 226 -29.75 0.18 33.18
CA ALA A 226 -28.56 -0.66 33.08
C ALA A 226 -27.97 -1.00 34.45
N ILE A 227 -27.96 -0.03 35.37
CA ILE A 227 -27.58 -0.23 36.78
C ILE A 227 -28.56 -1.18 37.48
N ASP A 228 -29.86 -0.92 37.36
CA ASP A 228 -30.92 -1.66 38.04
C ASP A 228 -31.01 -3.14 37.61
N SER A 229 -30.45 -3.48 36.43
CA SER A 229 -30.28 -4.88 36.01
C SER A 229 -29.39 -5.70 36.96
N GLY A 230 -28.51 -5.06 37.72
CA GLY A 230 -27.55 -5.70 38.62
C GLY A 230 -26.42 -6.46 37.91
N LEU A 231 -26.28 -6.31 36.58
CA LEU A 231 -25.28 -7.01 35.78
C LEU A 231 -23.95 -6.23 35.63
N LEU A 232 -23.93 -4.93 35.97
CA LEU A 232 -22.74 -4.10 35.89
C LEU A 232 -21.86 -4.25 37.15
N PRO A 233 -20.52 -4.14 37.05
CA PRO A 233 -19.64 -4.15 38.22
C PRO A 233 -19.89 -2.99 39.19
N LEU A 234 -19.79 -3.26 40.49
CA LEU A 234 -20.10 -2.33 41.60
C LEU A 234 -19.27 -1.01 41.65
N ASN A 235 -18.25 -0.87 40.80
CA ASN A 235 -17.37 0.31 40.75
C ASN A 235 -17.19 0.84 39.31
N MET A 236 -18.12 0.51 38.42
CA MET A 236 -18.06 0.97 37.03
C MET A 236 -18.37 2.46 36.95
N THR A 237 -17.59 3.20 36.17
CA THR A 237 -17.89 4.60 35.87
C THR A 237 -18.93 4.67 34.76
N ILE A 238 -20.06 5.31 35.06
CA ILE A 238 -21.15 5.54 34.11
C ILE A 238 -21.36 7.05 34.01
N VAL A 239 -21.38 7.56 32.79
CA VAL A 239 -21.43 8.98 32.48
C VAL A 239 -22.67 9.26 31.63
N ASN A 240 -23.36 10.36 31.89
CA ASN A 240 -24.46 10.84 31.07
C ASN A 240 -24.16 12.27 30.58
N LEU A 241 -24.35 12.50 29.28
CA LEU A 241 -24.25 13.84 28.70
C LEU A 241 -25.48 14.68 29.05
N VAL A 242 -25.30 15.69 29.89
CA VAL A 242 -26.34 16.64 30.26
C VAL A 242 -26.77 17.44 29.04
N ASP A 243 -28.08 17.61 28.88
CA ASP A 243 -28.73 18.25 27.73
C ASP A 243 -28.46 17.58 26.36
N GLY A 244 -27.80 16.42 26.37
CA GLY A 244 -27.68 15.51 25.24
C GLY A 244 -26.91 16.06 24.03
N LEU A 245 -27.20 15.52 22.85
CA LEU A 245 -26.55 15.93 21.60
C LEU A 245 -26.76 17.42 21.28
N ASN A 246 -27.84 18.03 21.75
CA ASN A 246 -28.08 19.45 21.53
C ASN A 246 -26.99 20.33 22.17
N SER A 247 -26.60 20.04 23.41
CA SER A 247 -25.53 20.78 24.09
C SER A 247 -24.16 20.51 23.49
N TRP A 248 -23.93 19.28 22.99
CA TRP A 248 -22.75 18.92 22.22
C TRP A 248 -22.57 19.79 20.97
N ILE A 249 -23.63 19.91 20.17
CA ILE A 249 -23.63 20.72 18.94
C ILE A 249 -23.52 22.22 19.28
N GLU A 250 -24.21 22.69 20.31
CA GLU A 250 -24.17 24.10 20.74
C GLU A 250 -22.78 24.51 21.24
N ALA A 251 -22.07 23.61 21.91
CA ALA A 251 -20.68 23.79 22.32
C ALA A 251 -19.69 23.70 21.14
N GLY A 252 -20.16 23.42 19.92
CA GLY A 252 -19.36 23.37 18.70
C GLY A 252 -18.67 22.03 18.45
N TYR A 253 -18.99 20.98 19.21
CA TYR A 253 -18.43 19.66 18.99
C TYR A 253 -19.06 18.96 17.78
N PRO A 254 -18.26 18.22 16.99
CA PRO A 254 -18.71 17.66 15.72
C PRO A 254 -19.63 16.46 15.90
N VAL A 255 -20.52 16.25 14.93
CA VAL A 255 -21.31 15.03 14.78
C VAL A 255 -20.93 14.31 13.48
N VAL A 256 -20.97 12.98 13.50
CA VAL A 256 -20.82 12.16 12.29
C VAL A 256 -22.05 12.40 11.40
N PRO A 257 -21.89 12.84 10.14
CA PRO A 257 -23.02 13.22 9.29
C PRO A 257 -23.72 12.00 8.67
N THR A 258 -24.99 12.15 8.32
CA THR A 258 -25.65 11.27 7.34
C THR A 258 -25.12 11.61 5.95
N LEU A 259 -24.70 10.60 5.19
CA LEU A 259 -24.45 10.79 3.76
C LEU A 259 -25.79 10.75 3.02
N THR A 260 -26.01 11.72 2.12
CA THR A 260 -27.15 11.67 1.22
C THR A 260 -26.91 10.61 0.16
N GLU A 261 -27.83 9.65 0.03
CA GLU A 261 -27.78 8.62 -0.99
C GLU A 261 -27.60 9.23 -2.39
N GLY A 262 -26.65 8.70 -3.16
CA GLY A 262 -26.41 9.11 -4.54
C GLY A 262 -25.69 10.46 -4.69
N ALA A 263 -25.23 11.07 -3.59
CA ALA A 263 -24.45 12.30 -3.63
C ALA A 263 -23.01 12.08 -3.14
N LEU A 264 -22.09 12.82 -3.76
CA LEU A 264 -20.73 12.98 -3.26
C LEU A 264 -20.71 14.08 -2.21
N THR A 265 -20.28 13.75 -1.00
CA THR A 265 -20.19 14.68 0.13
C THR A 265 -18.73 14.89 0.53
N ASN A 266 -18.27 16.14 0.59
CA ASN A 266 -16.99 16.43 1.24
C ASN A 266 -17.21 16.41 2.76
N VAL A 267 -16.33 15.70 3.47
CA VAL A 267 -16.40 15.53 4.91
C VAL A 267 -15.05 15.87 5.54
N THR A 268 -15.07 16.47 6.73
CA THR A 268 -13.85 16.77 7.49
C THR A 268 -13.17 15.48 7.97
N ALA A 269 -11.90 15.55 8.41
CA ALA A 269 -11.20 14.41 8.99
C ALA A 269 -11.97 13.71 10.12
N MET A 270 -12.59 14.48 11.02
CA MET A 270 -13.38 13.93 12.13
C MET A 270 -14.63 13.21 11.63
N GLN A 271 -15.33 13.79 10.64
CA GLN A 271 -16.52 13.19 10.04
C GLN A 271 -16.17 11.93 9.23
N PHE A 272 -15.07 11.95 8.48
CA PHE A 272 -14.56 10.81 7.74
C PHE A 272 -14.17 9.66 8.67
N ASN A 273 -13.48 9.95 9.79
CA ASN A 273 -13.13 8.92 10.77
C ASN A 273 -14.39 8.34 11.45
N GLY A 274 -15.42 9.17 11.66
CA GLY A 274 -16.75 8.73 12.09
C GLY A 274 -17.42 7.75 11.15
N LEU A 275 -17.53 8.12 9.88
CA LEU A 275 -18.06 7.26 8.84
C LEU A 275 -17.26 5.95 8.76
N ARG A 276 -15.93 6.05 8.71
CA ARG A 276 -15.01 4.89 8.74
C ARG A 276 -15.33 3.98 9.92
N SER A 277 -15.33 4.48 11.14
CA SER A 277 -15.38 3.63 12.34
C SER A 277 -16.71 2.88 12.47
N VAL A 278 -17.83 3.57 12.21
CA VAL A 278 -19.17 2.96 12.27
C VAL A 278 -19.34 1.93 11.16
N HIS A 279 -19.00 2.29 9.93
CA HIS A 279 -19.21 1.42 8.78
C HIS A 279 -18.19 0.28 8.72
N MET A 280 -16.96 0.46 9.24
CA MET A 280 -16.01 -0.64 9.40
C MET A 280 -16.48 -1.64 10.46
N ALA A 281 -17.09 -1.18 11.56
CA ALA A 281 -17.66 -2.09 12.57
C ALA A 281 -18.86 -2.90 12.04
N MET A 282 -19.54 -2.38 11.01
CA MET A 282 -20.69 -3.02 10.36
C MET A 282 -20.31 -3.72 9.03
N ASP A 283 -19.05 -3.69 8.62
CA ASP A 283 -18.55 -4.11 7.29
C ASP A 283 -19.23 -3.43 6.08
N THR A 284 -19.74 -2.21 6.26
CA THR A 284 -20.46 -1.42 5.25
C THR A 284 -19.63 -0.27 4.66
N ALA A 285 -18.32 -0.18 4.92
CA ALA A 285 -17.42 0.82 4.34
C ALA A 285 -16.43 0.22 3.34
N TYR A 286 -16.11 0.99 2.30
CA TYR A 286 -15.00 0.74 1.39
C TYR A 286 -14.17 2.01 1.25
N ILE A 287 -12.96 2.01 1.82
CA ILE A 287 -12.10 3.17 1.89
C ILE A 287 -11.10 3.13 0.73
N VAL A 288 -11.07 4.18 -0.09
CA VAL A 288 -10.29 4.24 -1.33
C VAL A 288 -9.19 5.31 -1.21
N ASP A 289 -7.94 4.85 -1.17
CA ASP A 289 -6.78 5.73 -1.29
C ASP A 289 -6.38 5.87 -2.75
N VAL A 290 -6.50 7.08 -3.30
CA VAL A 290 -6.16 7.34 -4.71
C VAL A 290 -4.74 7.84 -4.95
N ARG A 291 -3.87 7.81 -3.93
CA ARG A 291 -2.44 8.11 -4.08
C ARG A 291 -1.73 6.96 -4.79
N GLY A 292 -0.47 7.18 -5.15
CA GLY A 292 0.38 6.10 -5.66
C GLY A 292 0.73 5.08 -4.56
N PRO A 293 1.09 3.83 -4.93
CA PRO A 293 1.37 2.76 -3.97
C PRO A 293 2.42 3.12 -2.91
N MET A 294 3.50 3.80 -3.31
CA MET A 294 4.55 4.23 -2.38
C MET A 294 4.05 5.17 -1.27
N ALA A 295 3.11 6.06 -1.59
CA ALA A 295 2.54 6.99 -0.62
C ALA A 295 1.52 6.31 0.30
N PHE A 296 0.80 5.30 -0.22
CA PHE A 296 -0.05 4.43 0.58
C PHE A 296 0.78 3.62 1.58
N ASP A 297 1.89 3.04 1.14
CA ASP A 297 2.76 2.22 1.97
C ASP A 297 3.48 3.00 3.07
N ALA A 298 3.90 4.23 2.76
CA ALA A 298 4.51 5.13 3.73
C ALA A 298 3.55 5.48 4.90
N GLY A 299 2.24 5.36 4.69
CA GLY A 299 1.23 5.61 5.70
C GLY A 299 -0.15 5.82 5.08
N HIS A 300 -1.13 5.03 5.50
CA HIS A 300 -2.52 5.09 5.02
C HIS A 300 -3.53 4.94 6.17
N ILE A 301 -4.81 5.22 5.86
CA ILE A 301 -5.91 5.04 6.82
C ILE A 301 -6.19 3.54 6.96
N TYR A 302 -6.22 3.00 8.18
CA TYR A 302 -6.48 1.57 8.40
C TYR A 302 -7.79 1.12 7.74
N GLY A 303 -7.71 0.03 6.96
CA GLY A 303 -8.80 -0.51 6.17
C GLY A 303 -8.93 0.08 4.76
N ALA A 304 -8.03 1.00 4.37
CA ALA A 304 -8.00 1.55 3.01
C ALA A 304 -7.45 0.56 1.98
N VAL A 305 -8.02 0.61 0.78
CA VAL A 305 -7.54 -0.08 -0.43
C VAL A 305 -6.93 0.96 -1.37
N ASN A 306 -5.73 0.70 -1.87
CA ASN A 306 -5.08 1.59 -2.82
C ASN A 306 -5.63 1.41 -4.24
N ILE A 307 -6.29 2.44 -4.78
CA ILE A 307 -6.76 2.50 -6.17
C ILE A 307 -6.26 3.83 -6.77
N PRO A 308 -5.07 3.87 -7.38
CA PRO A 308 -4.43 5.10 -7.82
C PRO A 308 -5.33 5.96 -8.73
N ALA A 309 -5.24 7.29 -8.61
CA ALA A 309 -6.09 8.22 -9.35
C ALA A 309 -6.07 8.01 -10.88
N ALA A 310 -4.95 7.52 -11.43
CA ALA A 310 -4.81 7.16 -12.85
C ALA A 310 -5.86 6.14 -13.34
N MET A 311 -6.41 5.33 -12.43
CA MET A 311 -7.48 4.38 -12.72
C MET A 311 -8.82 5.07 -13.06
N PHE A 312 -8.97 6.35 -12.73
CA PHE A 312 -10.19 7.15 -12.98
C PHE A 312 -10.05 8.16 -14.14
N ASP A 313 -8.85 8.32 -14.71
CA ASP A 313 -8.54 9.40 -15.66
C ASP A 313 -9.13 9.16 -17.06
N SER A 314 -9.04 7.93 -17.58
CA SER A 314 -9.57 7.58 -18.91
C SER A 314 -10.95 6.93 -18.83
N PRO A 315 -11.87 7.14 -19.79
CA PRO A 315 -13.21 6.56 -19.76
C PRO A 315 -13.24 5.03 -19.62
N MET A 316 -12.34 4.32 -20.32
CA MET A 316 -12.26 2.86 -20.24
C MET A 316 -11.78 2.39 -18.86
N ARG A 317 -10.65 2.90 -18.38
CA ARG A 317 -10.13 2.54 -17.03
C ARG A 317 -11.12 2.91 -15.93
N ARG A 318 -11.76 4.07 -16.05
CA ARG A 318 -12.75 4.54 -15.10
C ARG A 318 -13.96 3.63 -15.05
N ASN A 319 -14.55 3.28 -16.19
CA ASN A 319 -15.72 2.40 -16.22
C ASN A 319 -15.39 1.01 -15.65
N ALA A 320 -14.24 0.46 -16.00
CA ALA A 320 -13.77 -0.82 -15.46
C ALA A 320 -13.54 -0.75 -13.94
N THR A 321 -12.93 0.33 -13.45
CA THR A 321 -12.66 0.55 -12.03
C THR A 321 -13.96 0.69 -11.24
N VAL A 322 -14.91 1.52 -11.73
CA VAL A 322 -16.19 1.74 -11.04
C VAL A 322 -17.04 0.47 -11.03
N ALA A 323 -17.03 -0.32 -12.09
CA ALA A 323 -17.74 -1.60 -12.14
C ALA A 323 -17.25 -2.61 -11.10
N MET A 324 -16.05 -2.42 -10.54
CA MET A 324 -15.47 -3.27 -9.49
C MET A 324 -15.67 -2.73 -8.07
N LEU A 325 -16.15 -1.49 -7.90
CA LEU A 325 -16.39 -0.93 -6.57
C LEU A 325 -17.63 -1.59 -5.94
N PRO A 326 -17.62 -1.90 -4.63
CA PRO A 326 -18.78 -2.48 -3.96
C PRO A 326 -19.95 -1.50 -3.96
N THR A 327 -21.11 -1.96 -4.42
CA THR A 327 -22.33 -1.14 -4.56
C THR A 327 -23.27 -1.23 -3.37
N ASP A 328 -22.94 -2.11 -2.41
CA ASP A 328 -23.60 -2.32 -1.12
C ASP A 328 -22.90 -1.56 0.02
N LYS A 329 -21.76 -0.92 -0.24
CA LYS A 329 -20.95 -0.21 0.75
C LYS A 329 -20.94 1.30 0.52
N VAL A 330 -20.66 2.03 1.59
CA VAL A 330 -20.33 3.46 1.55
C VAL A 330 -18.89 3.62 1.05
N LEU A 331 -18.70 4.42 0.01
CA LEU A 331 -17.39 4.63 -0.61
C LEU A 331 -16.72 5.88 -0.03
N LEU A 332 -15.57 5.71 0.62
CA LEU A 332 -14.85 6.78 1.31
C LEU A 332 -13.52 7.07 0.62
N PHE A 333 -13.44 8.13 -0.16
CA PHE A 333 -12.25 8.49 -0.95
C PHE A 333 -11.32 9.46 -0.22
N TYR A 334 -10.02 9.25 -0.33
CA TYR A 334 -9.03 10.27 0.08
C TYR A 334 -7.75 10.23 -0.76
N CYS A 335 -7.02 11.33 -0.71
CA CYS A 335 -5.65 11.43 -1.20
C CYS A 335 -4.83 12.29 -0.22
N THR A 336 -3.64 12.76 -0.59
CA THR A 336 -2.82 13.59 0.31
C THR A 336 -3.51 14.91 0.68
N MET A 337 -4.16 15.56 -0.28
CA MET A 337 -4.72 16.93 -0.13
C MET A 337 -6.24 17.01 -0.46
N GLY A 338 -6.93 15.89 -0.59
CA GLY A 338 -8.37 15.84 -0.93
C GLY A 338 -8.75 16.16 -2.38
N VAL A 339 -7.87 16.80 -3.18
CA VAL A 339 -8.19 17.21 -4.56
C VAL A 339 -8.28 16.04 -5.54
N ALA A 340 -7.30 15.13 -5.53
CA ALA A 340 -7.27 14.00 -6.46
C ALA A 340 -8.39 13.00 -6.14
N SER A 341 -8.68 12.78 -4.87
CA SER A 341 -9.78 11.93 -4.41
C SER A 341 -11.14 12.52 -4.75
N LEU A 342 -11.31 13.83 -4.60
CA LEU A 342 -12.53 14.51 -5.04
C LEU A 342 -12.76 14.32 -6.54
N ARG A 343 -11.71 14.47 -7.36
CA ARG A 343 -11.78 14.23 -8.81
C ARG A 343 -12.12 12.77 -9.14
N ALA A 344 -11.46 11.81 -8.49
CA ALA A 344 -11.72 10.39 -8.68
C ALA A 344 -13.16 10.01 -8.31
N ALA A 345 -13.63 10.45 -7.13
CA ALA A 345 -15.00 10.22 -6.67
C ALA A 345 -16.06 10.88 -7.58
N THR A 346 -15.80 12.11 -8.03
CA THR A 346 -16.67 12.80 -9.01
C THR A 346 -16.73 12.04 -10.33
N ALA A 347 -15.57 11.59 -10.82
CA ALA A 347 -15.48 10.82 -12.05
C ALA A 347 -16.23 9.48 -11.91
N ALA A 348 -16.09 8.80 -10.77
CA ALA A 348 -16.79 7.57 -10.47
C ALA A 348 -18.32 7.75 -10.52
N LEU A 349 -18.85 8.78 -9.86
CA LEU A 349 -20.26 9.12 -9.88
C LEU A 349 -20.75 9.45 -11.30
N ALA A 350 -19.95 10.20 -12.07
CA ALA A 350 -20.29 10.61 -13.44
C ALA A 350 -20.38 9.45 -14.45
N THR A 351 -19.93 8.25 -14.11
CA THR A 351 -20.12 7.07 -14.97
C THR A 351 -21.58 6.62 -15.05
N GLY A 352 -22.38 6.91 -14.02
CA GLY A 352 -23.73 6.35 -13.87
C GLY A 352 -23.78 4.85 -13.59
N LEU A 353 -22.63 4.20 -13.33
CA LEU A 353 -22.56 2.77 -13.02
C LEU A 353 -22.81 2.46 -11.54
N LEU A 354 -22.61 3.45 -10.65
CA LEU A 354 -22.97 3.31 -9.23
C LEU A 354 -24.48 3.47 -9.06
N PRO A 355 -25.16 2.54 -8.37
CA PRO A 355 -26.56 2.70 -8.01
C PRO A 355 -26.82 3.99 -7.25
N SER A 356 -28.03 4.56 -7.38
CA SER A 356 -28.39 5.84 -6.77
C SER A 356 -28.42 5.81 -5.23
N ASN A 357 -28.41 4.62 -4.62
CA ASN A 357 -28.35 4.44 -3.17
C ASN A 357 -26.90 4.36 -2.64
N VAL A 358 -25.88 4.35 -3.50
CA VAL A 358 -24.48 4.36 -3.05
C VAL A 358 -24.13 5.75 -2.54
N SER A 359 -23.75 5.82 -1.27
CA SER A 359 -23.25 7.02 -0.63
C SER A 359 -21.74 7.14 -0.83
N ILE A 360 -21.28 8.32 -1.27
CA ILE A 360 -19.86 8.59 -1.52
C ILE A 360 -19.42 9.77 -0.67
N ALA A 361 -18.30 9.64 0.03
CA ALA A 361 -17.67 10.74 0.74
C ALA A 361 -16.23 10.95 0.28
N ASN A 362 -15.78 12.19 0.26
CA ASN A 362 -14.38 12.54 0.07
C ASN A 362 -13.83 13.22 1.34
N LEU A 363 -12.66 12.78 1.79
CA LEU A 363 -11.91 13.45 2.85
C LEU A 363 -11.43 14.82 2.37
N GLU A 364 -12.04 15.87 2.90
CA GLU A 364 -11.61 17.26 2.66
C GLU A 364 -10.20 17.48 3.22
N ASP A 365 -9.36 18.15 2.43
CA ASP A 365 -7.93 18.37 2.71
C ASP A 365 -7.08 17.10 2.86
N GLY A 366 -7.67 15.93 2.62
CA GLY A 366 -6.99 14.65 2.48
C GLY A 366 -6.31 14.16 3.75
N LEU A 367 -5.27 13.33 3.57
CA LEU A 367 -4.53 12.74 4.67
C LEU A 367 -3.79 13.78 5.52
N ASN A 368 -3.53 14.98 4.99
CA ASN A 368 -2.96 16.07 5.79
C ASN A 368 -3.90 16.47 6.93
N SER A 369 -5.19 16.68 6.66
CA SER A 369 -6.17 17.02 7.69
C SER A 369 -6.42 15.86 8.66
N TRP A 370 -6.30 14.61 8.17
CA TRP A 370 -6.34 13.41 9.00
C TRP A 370 -5.25 13.40 10.08
N VAL A 371 -4.00 13.65 9.67
CA VAL A 371 -2.85 13.69 10.56
C VAL A 371 -2.90 14.92 11.49
N GLU A 372 -3.32 16.08 10.97
CA GLU A 372 -3.50 17.29 11.76
C GLU A 372 -4.56 17.11 12.86
N ALA A 373 -5.62 16.35 12.59
CA ALA A 373 -6.62 15.95 13.58
C ALA A 373 -6.13 14.89 14.58
N GLY A 374 -4.84 14.51 14.52
CA GLY A 374 -4.22 13.55 15.43
C GLY A 374 -4.50 12.08 15.11
N TYR A 375 -5.16 11.78 13.99
CA TYR A 375 -5.50 10.41 13.65
C TYR A 375 -4.31 9.65 13.08
N LEU A 376 -4.17 8.40 13.52
CA LEU A 376 -3.08 7.54 13.11
C LEU A 376 -3.19 7.23 11.62
N VAL A 377 -2.05 7.35 10.95
CA VAL A 377 -1.80 6.65 9.69
C VAL A 377 -0.98 5.42 10.04
N LEU A 378 -1.39 4.28 9.53
CA LEU A 378 -0.59 3.08 9.68
C LEU A 378 0.37 3.02 8.51
N PRO A 379 1.68 2.88 8.73
CA PRO A 379 2.51 2.35 7.68
C PRO A 379 1.92 1.00 7.30
N SER A 380 1.98 0.64 6.02
CA SER A 380 1.77 -0.76 5.66
C SER A 380 2.73 -1.56 6.54
N LEU A 381 2.20 -2.42 7.42
CA LEU A 381 3.04 -3.29 8.26
C LEU A 381 3.98 -4.17 7.41
N PHE A 382 3.71 -4.22 6.11
CA PHE A 382 4.52 -4.77 5.05
C PHE A 382 4.48 -3.81 3.84
N PRO A 383 5.34 -2.78 3.73
CA PRO A 383 5.41 -1.98 2.51
C PRO A 383 5.75 -2.93 1.35
N ASN A 384 5.03 -2.82 0.23
CA ASN A 384 5.29 -3.56 -1.01
C ASN A 384 5.21 -5.11 -0.94
N ARG A 385 4.14 -5.71 -0.41
CA ARG A 385 3.91 -7.17 -0.62
C ARG A 385 3.43 -7.52 -2.03
N ILE A 386 2.76 -6.59 -2.71
CA ILE A 386 2.38 -6.70 -4.12
C ILE A 386 3.07 -5.58 -4.88
N ASN A 387 4.13 -5.92 -5.61
CA ASN A 387 4.84 -5.02 -6.49
C ASN A 387 4.08 -4.88 -7.81
N ASN A 388 3.37 -3.78 -7.99
CA ASN A 388 2.85 -3.43 -9.30
C ASN A 388 3.99 -2.83 -10.14
N VAL A 389 4.37 -3.51 -11.23
CA VAL A 389 5.56 -3.17 -12.00
C VAL A 389 5.25 -3.09 -13.49
N SER A 390 5.93 -2.18 -14.19
CA SER A 390 5.85 -2.06 -15.65
C SER A 390 6.23 -3.35 -16.38
N ALA A 391 5.85 -3.46 -17.66
CA ALA A 391 6.23 -4.60 -18.52
C ALA A 391 7.74 -4.88 -18.50
N ASP A 392 8.60 -3.86 -18.57
CA ASP A 392 10.06 -4.03 -18.54
C ASP A 392 10.57 -4.64 -17.23
N ASN A 393 10.06 -4.15 -16.10
CA ASN A 393 10.46 -4.66 -14.78
C ASN A 393 9.86 -6.05 -14.53
N PHE A 394 8.64 -6.30 -14.99
CA PHE A 394 8.03 -7.62 -14.95
C PHE A 394 8.83 -8.61 -15.79
N TYR A 395 9.23 -8.22 -17.00
CA TYR A 395 10.03 -9.04 -17.91
C TYR A 395 11.41 -9.36 -17.32
N ALA A 396 12.09 -8.39 -16.71
CA ALA A 396 13.37 -8.62 -16.04
C ALA A 396 13.27 -9.65 -14.90
N LEU A 397 12.26 -9.51 -14.03
CA LEU A 397 11.98 -10.47 -12.95
C LEU A 397 11.58 -11.85 -13.49
N TYR A 398 10.82 -11.87 -14.58
CA TYR A 398 10.42 -13.10 -15.27
C TYR A 398 11.63 -13.81 -15.87
N GLU A 399 12.53 -13.12 -16.58
CA GLU A 399 13.72 -13.73 -17.18
C GLU A 399 14.65 -14.29 -16.12
N GLU A 400 14.98 -13.51 -15.08
CA GLU A 400 15.79 -14.01 -13.96
C GLU A 400 15.11 -15.18 -13.26
N GLY A 401 13.81 -15.05 -12.98
CA GLY A 401 13.01 -16.07 -12.31
C GLY A 401 12.93 -17.39 -13.09
N MET A 402 12.87 -17.33 -14.42
CA MET A 402 12.89 -18.51 -15.29
C MET A 402 14.29 -19.13 -15.43
N VAL A 403 15.35 -18.32 -15.34
CA VAL A 403 16.75 -18.80 -15.36
C VAL A 403 17.11 -19.51 -14.04
N PHE A 404 16.66 -18.97 -12.92
CA PHE A 404 17.01 -19.44 -11.57
C PHE A 404 15.87 -20.22 -10.86
N ASN A 405 14.74 -20.45 -11.55
CA ASN A 405 13.55 -21.17 -11.09
C ASN A 405 12.93 -20.63 -9.78
N PHE A 406 12.95 -19.30 -9.58
CA PHE A 406 12.34 -18.67 -8.39
C PHE A 406 11.02 -17.93 -8.67
N SER A 407 10.53 -17.88 -9.91
CA SER A 407 9.24 -17.27 -10.25
C SER A 407 8.15 -18.30 -10.53
N TYR A 408 6.90 -17.90 -10.27
CA TYR A 408 5.68 -18.62 -10.63
C TYR A 408 4.72 -17.63 -11.27
N VAL A 409 4.54 -17.74 -12.59
CA VAL A 409 3.73 -16.80 -13.37
C VAL A 409 2.29 -17.28 -13.43
N ILE A 410 1.33 -16.41 -13.12
CA ILE A 410 -0.09 -16.74 -12.96
C ILE A 410 -0.89 -15.88 -13.91
N ASP A 411 -1.58 -16.53 -14.85
CA ASP A 411 -2.56 -15.88 -15.72
C ASP A 411 -3.95 -16.02 -15.09
N VAL A 412 -4.57 -14.90 -14.72
CA VAL A 412 -5.89 -14.90 -14.08
C VAL A 412 -7.06 -14.68 -15.03
N ARG A 413 -6.81 -14.73 -16.35
CA ARG A 413 -7.87 -14.67 -17.38
C ARG A 413 -8.59 -16.02 -17.49
N THR A 414 -9.59 -16.07 -18.38
CA THR A 414 -10.27 -17.34 -18.70
C THR A 414 -9.32 -18.28 -19.47
N ALA A 415 -9.62 -19.58 -19.45
CA ALA A 415 -8.85 -20.58 -20.18
C ALA A 415 -8.79 -20.26 -21.69
N GLU A 416 -9.90 -19.81 -22.28
CA GLU A 416 -9.93 -19.46 -23.71
C GLU A 416 -9.00 -18.29 -24.04
N ALA A 417 -8.87 -17.32 -23.13
CA ALA A 417 -7.96 -16.19 -23.30
C ALA A 417 -6.49 -16.58 -23.11
N PHE A 418 -6.23 -17.57 -22.24
CA PHE A 418 -4.91 -18.17 -22.05
C PHE A 418 -4.47 -18.95 -23.31
N ASP A 419 -5.34 -19.81 -23.84
CA ASP A 419 -5.09 -20.61 -25.05
C ASP A 419 -4.88 -19.73 -26.29
N ALA A 420 -5.58 -18.60 -26.37
CA ALA A 420 -5.42 -17.63 -27.45
C ALA A 420 -4.05 -16.92 -27.44
N GLY A 421 -3.30 -16.98 -26.34
CA GLY A 421 -1.99 -16.35 -26.22
C GLY A 421 -1.64 -15.99 -24.77
N HIS A 422 -0.55 -16.52 -24.22
CA HIS A 422 -0.14 -16.34 -22.82
C HIS A 422 1.38 -16.15 -22.65
N ILE A 423 1.83 -15.70 -21.47
CA ILE A 423 3.26 -15.61 -21.14
C ILE A 423 3.80 -17.03 -20.94
N MET A 424 4.96 -17.34 -21.52
CA MET A 424 5.55 -18.67 -21.43
C MET A 424 5.79 -19.10 -19.97
N GLY A 425 5.42 -20.35 -19.65
CA GLY A 425 5.55 -20.90 -18.30
C GLY A 425 4.50 -20.37 -17.31
N ALA A 426 3.53 -19.57 -17.77
CA ALA A 426 2.41 -19.16 -16.96
C ALA A 426 1.44 -20.33 -16.70
N VAL A 427 0.88 -20.38 -15.50
CA VAL A 427 -0.20 -21.29 -15.12
C VAL A 427 -1.51 -20.51 -15.13
N ASN A 428 -2.53 -21.02 -15.82
CA ASN A 428 -3.84 -20.40 -15.79
C ASN A 428 -4.58 -20.73 -14.49
N ILE A 429 -4.81 -19.71 -13.67
CA ILE A 429 -5.64 -19.79 -12.45
C ILE A 429 -6.64 -18.63 -12.53
N PRO A 430 -7.83 -18.85 -13.12
CA PRO A 430 -8.80 -17.77 -13.36
C PRO A 430 -9.17 -16.99 -12.10
N LEU A 431 -9.38 -15.68 -12.23
CA LEU A 431 -9.75 -14.78 -11.11
C LEU A 431 -10.92 -15.32 -10.27
N ALA A 432 -11.90 -15.98 -10.90
CA ALA A 432 -13.06 -16.54 -10.22
C ALA A 432 -12.69 -17.52 -9.08
N MET A 433 -11.55 -18.22 -9.20
CA MET A 433 -11.05 -19.12 -8.15
C MET A 433 -10.56 -18.36 -6.91
N PHE A 434 -10.07 -17.13 -7.07
CA PHE A 434 -9.66 -16.25 -5.97
C PHE A 434 -10.85 -15.50 -5.35
N GLU A 435 -11.90 -15.24 -6.12
CA GLU A 435 -13.08 -14.49 -5.67
C GLU A 435 -14.11 -15.35 -4.93
N ASP A 436 -14.15 -16.64 -5.23
CA ASP A 436 -15.03 -17.59 -4.57
C ASP A 436 -14.50 -17.92 -3.17
N ALA A 437 -15.27 -17.60 -2.13
CA ALA A 437 -14.88 -17.80 -0.74
C ALA A 437 -14.66 -19.28 -0.37
N ASP A 438 -15.37 -20.20 -1.03
CA ASP A 438 -15.23 -21.63 -0.79
C ASP A 438 -13.97 -22.19 -1.49
N MET A 439 -13.54 -21.58 -2.61
CA MET A 439 -12.37 -22.01 -3.38
C MET A 439 -11.08 -21.27 -3.02
N LEU A 440 -11.16 -20.09 -2.38
CA LEU A 440 -9.99 -19.24 -2.13
C LEU A 440 -8.89 -19.99 -1.38
N ASN A 441 -9.22 -20.66 -0.27
CA ASN A 441 -8.21 -21.35 0.55
C ASN A 441 -7.49 -22.46 -0.23
N ASP A 442 -8.24 -23.25 -1.01
CA ASP A 442 -7.68 -24.33 -1.84
C ASP A 442 -6.82 -23.75 -2.97
N THR A 443 -7.27 -22.65 -3.58
CA THR A 443 -6.52 -21.93 -4.61
C THR A 443 -5.19 -21.42 -4.06
N ILE A 444 -5.18 -20.83 -2.85
CA ILE A 444 -3.94 -20.37 -2.21
C ILE A 444 -3.04 -21.54 -1.81
N ALA A 445 -3.61 -22.65 -1.37
CA ALA A 445 -2.85 -23.86 -1.02
C ALA A 445 -2.12 -24.49 -2.23
N MET A 446 -2.57 -24.22 -3.45
CA MET A 446 -1.89 -24.68 -4.69
C MET A 446 -0.71 -23.79 -5.09
N LEU A 447 -0.59 -22.57 -4.55
CA LEU A 447 0.47 -21.64 -4.94
C LEU A 447 1.80 -22.01 -4.26
N PRO A 448 2.93 -21.98 -4.99
CA PRO A 448 4.24 -22.25 -4.40
C PRO A 448 4.61 -21.13 -3.42
N THR A 449 5.05 -21.53 -2.23
CA THR A 449 5.36 -20.60 -1.13
C THR A 449 6.84 -20.20 -1.08
N ASP A 450 7.67 -20.87 -1.88
CA ASP A 450 9.11 -20.66 -2.03
C ASP A 450 9.46 -19.81 -3.28
N LYS A 451 8.46 -19.31 -4.00
CA LYS A 451 8.61 -18.58 -5.25
C LYS A 451 8.01 -17.18 -5.18
N THR A 452 8.51 -16.30 -6.03
CA THR A 452 7.86 -15.03 -6.36
C THR A 452 6.62 -15.31 -7.20
N LEU A 453 5.45 -14.89 -6.73
CA LEU A 453 4.17 -15.07 -7.43
C LEU A 453 3.92 -13.88 -8.35
N MET A 454 3.92 -14.11 -9.66
CA MET A 454 3.84 -13.06 -10.69
C MET A 454 2.51 -13.12 -11.42
N PHE A 455 1.58 -12.24 -11.09
CA PHE A 455 0.22 -12.22 -11.62
C PHE A 455 0.11 -11.30 -12.84
N TYR A 456 -0.63 -11.75 -13.85
CA TYR A 456 -1.07 -10.88 -14.93
C TYR A 456 -2.47 -11.24 -15.43
N CYS A 457 -3.11 -10.27 -16.07
CA CYS A 457 -4.33 -10.44 -16.85
C CYS A 457 -4.23 -9.59 -18.11
N THR A 458 -5.34 -9.35 -18.82
CA THR A 458 -5.30 -8.54 -20.04
C THR A 458 -4.85 -7.10 -19.80
N MET A 459 -5.28 -6.47 -18.70
CA MET A 459 -5.08 -5.03 -18.44
C MET A 459 -4.52 -4.71 -17.03
N GLY A 460 -3.99 -5.71 -16.31
CA GLY A 460 -3.37 -5.54 -15.00
C GLY A 460 -4.34 -5.39 -13.80
N VAL A 461 -5.63 -5.16 -14.03
CA VAL A 461 -6.62 -4.93 -12.96
C VAL A 461 -7.06 -6.23 -12.27
N ALA A 462 -7.50 -7.22 -13.05
CA ALA A 462 -7.94 -8.51 -12.50
C ALA A 462 -6.81 -9.25 -11.78
N SER A 463 -5.57 -9.13 -12.25
CA SER A 463 -4.39 -9.73 -11.62
C SER A 463 -4.00 -9.04 -10.33
N LEU A 464 -4.14 -7.70 -10.25
CA LEU A 464 -3.94 -6.97 -9.01
C LEU A 464 -4.98 -7.40 -7.95
N ARG A 465 -6.23 -7.62 -8.37
CA ARG A 465 -7.29 -8.14 -7.51
C ARG A 465 -6.98 -9.55 -7.01
N ALA A 466 -6.59 -10.47 -7.90
CA ALA A 466 -6.20 -11.82 -7.51
C ALA A 466 -5.03 -11.83 -6.51
N ALA A 467 -3.98 -11.04 -6.77
CA ALA A 467 -2.84 -10.88 -5.87
C ALA A 467 -3.27 -10.33 -4.50
N THR A 468 -4.20 -9.37 -4.49
CA THR A 468 -4.75 -8.79 -3.25
C THR A 468 -5.54 -9.81 -2.46
N LEU A 469 -6.42 -10.58 -3.10
CA LEU A 469 -7.21 -11.65 -2.47
C LEU A 469 -6.30 -12.76 -1.92
N ALA A 470 -5.26 -13.12 -2.67
CA ALA A 470 -4.26 -14.09 -2.24
C ALA A 470 -3.51 -13.60 -0.98
N LEU A 471 -3.10 -12.33 -0.96
CA LEU A 471 -2.45 -11.73 0.20
C LEU A 471 -3.41 -11.60 1.40
N SER A 472 -4.64 -11.15 1.18
CA SER A 472 -5.64 -10.91 2.22
C SER A 472 -6.19 -12.19 2.84
N SER A 473 -6.01 -13.34 2.19
CA SER A 473 -6.35 -14.66 2.75
C SER A 473 -5.59 -14.93 4.06
N GLY A 474 -4.42 -14.31 4.24
CA GLY A 474 -3.53 -14.56 5.38
C GLY A 474 -2.86 -15.94 5.36
N LEU A 475 -3.05 -16.73 4.30
CA LEU A 475 -2.52 -18.10 4.18
C LEU A 475 -1.14 -18.15 3.53
N LEU A 476 -0.74 -17.09 2.81
CA LEU A 476 0.58 -16.98 2.20
C LEU A 476 1.66 -16.59 3.24
N PRO A 477 2.90 -17.10 3.11
CA PRO A 477 4.01 -16.73 3.99
C PRO A 477 4.22 -15.22 4.08
N MET A 478 4.74 -14.72 5.20
CA MET A 478 4.87 -13.28 5.43
C MET A 478 5.91 -12.58 4.57
N ASP A 479 6.86 -13.33 4.02
CA ASP A 479 7.98 -12.88 3.20
C ASP A 479 7.80 -13.14 1.70
N ILE A 480 6.69 -13.78 1.30
CA ILE A 480 6.43 -14.07 -0.11
C ILE A 480 6.21 -12.78 -0.90
N LEU A 481 6.89 -12.72 -2.05
CA LEU A 481 6.84 -11.60 -2.97
C LEU A 481 5.74 -11.83 -4.00
N LEU A 482 4.76 -10.93 -4.06
CA LEU A 482 3.78 -10.90 -5.14
C LEU A 482 4.15 -9.77 -6.09
N VAL A 483 4.01 -10.01 -7.38
CA VAL A 483 4.30 -9.04 -8.45
C VAL A 483 3.09 -9.01 -9.37
N ASN A 484 2.60 -7.82 -9.71
CA ASN A 484 1.55 -7.64 -10.70
C ASN A 484 2.12 -6.97 -11.94
N LEU A 485 1.77 -7.47 -13.13
CA LEU A 485 2.06 -6.80 -14.39
C LEU A 485 1.15 -5.59 -14.57
N GLU A 486 1.70 -4.39 -14.40
CA GLU A 486 1.02 -3.13 -14.63
C GLU A 486 0.60 -3.02 -16.10
N ASP A 487 -0.65 -2.62 -16.33
CA ASP A 487 -1.31 -2.58 -17.65
C ASP A 487 -1.44 -3.95 -18.36
N GLY A 488 -1.07 -5.05 -17.70
CA GLY A 488 -1.34 -6.42 -18.12
C GLY A 488 -0.68 -6.84 -19.42
N LEU A 489 -1.24 -7.87 -20.06
CA LEU A 489 -0.70 -8.45 -21.28
C LEU A 489 -0.63 -7.44 -22.45
N VAL A 490 -1.44 -6.37 -22.42
CA VAL A 490 -1.37 -5.29 -23.41
C VAL A 490 -0.01 -4.58 -23.35
N SER A 491 0.47 -4.20 -22.16
CA SER A 491 1.78 -3.54 -22.04
C SER A 491 2.94 -4.48 -22.37
N TRP A 492 2.77 -5.79 -22.09
CA TRP A 492 3.71 -6.83 -22.52
C TRP A 492 3.82 -6.93 -24.04
N MET A 493 2.69 -6.92 -24.75
CA MET A 493 2.64 -6.93 -26.21
C MET A 493 3.19 -5.64 -26.81
N ASP A 494 2.85 -4.48 -26.25
CA ASP A 494 3.35 -3.17 -26.72
C ASP A 494 4.87 -3.03 -26.58
N ALA A 495 5.47 -3.76 -25.65
CA ALA A 495 6.92 -3.85 -25.46
C ALA A 495 7.58 -4.98 -26.29
N ASP A 496 6.82 -5.59 -27.22
CA ASP A 496 7.27 -6.69 -28.09
C ASP A 496 7.79 -7.93 -27.34
N TYR A 497 7.33 -8.16 -26.11
CA TYR A 497 7.71 -9.34 -25.32
C TYR A 497 6.98 -10.62 -25.80
N PRO A 498 7.65 -11.79 -25.73
CA PRO A 498 7.15 -13.01 -26.37
C PRO A 498 5.89 -13.58 -25.70
N LEU A 499 4.98 -14.11 -26.53
CA LEU A 499 3.81 -14.88 -26.11
C LEU A 499 3.87 -16.30 -26.67
N VAL A 500 3.38 -17.27 -25.89
CA VAL A 500 2.97 -18.58 -26.39
C VAL A 500 1.58 -18.44 -26.96
N MET A 501 1.49 -18.54 -28.28
CA MET A 501 0.23 -18.76 -29.00
C MET A 501 0.12 -20.26 -29.20
N ASP A 502 -0.95 -20.89 -28.72
CA ASP A 502 -1.00 -22.37 -28.70
C ASP A 502 -1.16 -23.00 -30.11
N HIS A 503 -1.15 -22.20 -31.18
CA HIS A 503 -1.08 -22.70 -32.55
C HIS A 503 -0.20 -21.82 -33.44
N THR A 504 1.10 -22.11 -33.44
CA THR A 504 1.93 -21.90 -34.65
C THR A 504 1.97 -23.22 -35.40
N PRO A 505 1.31 -23.36 -36.58
CA PRO A 505 1.32 -24.61 -37.34
C PRO A 505 2.76 -25.10 -37.57
N GLY A 506 3.02 -26.37 -37.24
CA GLY A 506 4.36 -26.96 -37.35
C GLY A 506 5.30 -26.73 -36.15
N LEU A 507 4.93 -25.89 -35.16
CA LEU A 507 5.72 -25.64 -33.95
C LEU A 507 4.99 -26.14 -32.69
N SER A 508 5.67 -26.91 -31.84
CA SER A 508 5.13 -27.32 -30.54
C SER A 508 6.16 -27.17 -29.43
N ILE A 509 5.73 -26.67 -28.26
CA ILE A 509 6.56 -26.63 -27.06
C ILE A 509 6.24 -27.91 -26.27
N ILE A 510 7.27 -28.68 -25.90
CA ILE A 510 7.10 -29.99 -25.26
C ILE A 510 7.98 -30.13 -24.00
N PRO A 511 7.51 -30.83 -22.95
CA PRO A 511 8.30 -31.13 -21.75
C PRO A 511 9.59 -31.88 -22.05
N ALA A 512 10.58 -31.80 -21.15
CA ALA A 512 11.88 -32.45 -21.32
C ALA A 512 11.77 -33.98 -21.54
N GLU A 513 10.79 -34.65 -20.93
CA GLU A 513 10.52 -36.07 -21.10
C GLU A 513 10.07 -36.40 -22.53
N GLN A 514 9.18 -35.57 -23.09
CA GLN A 514 8.71 -35.73 -24.47
C GLN A 514 9.81 -35.36 -25.46
N PHE A 515 10.56 -34.29 -25.18
CA PHE A 515 11.71 -33.88 -25.98
C PHE A 515 12.75 -35.01 -26.06
N LYS A 516 13.07 -35.64 -24.93
CA LYS A 516 13.93 -36.81 -24.89
C LYS A 516 13.34 -38.01 -25.63
N ALA A 517 12.04 -38.27 -25.49
CA ALA A 517 11.38 -39.36 -26.19
C ALA A 517 11.47 -39.21 -27.72
N VAL A 518 11.25 -37.99 -28.25
CA VAL A 518 11.44 -37.70 -29.68
C VAL A 518 12.89 -37.98 -30.09
N ILE A 519 13.87 -37.51 -29.32
CA ILE A 519 15.29 -37.79 -29.58
C ILE A 519 15.55 -39.31 -29.61
N ASP A 520 15.08 -40.07 -28.62
CA ASP A 520 15.38 -41.51 -28.51
C ASP A 520 14.70 -42.35 -29.61
N ILE A 521 13.46 -42.02 -29.97
CA ILE A 521 12.70 -42.69 -31.04
C ILE A 521 13.36 -42.41 -32.40
N GLU A 522 13.71 -41.15 -32.67
CA GLU A 522 14.15 -40.71 -33.98
C GLU A 522 15.68 -40.78 -34.19
N ASN A 523 16.47 -40.94 -33.11
CA ASN A 523 17.93 -41.10 -33.19
C ASN A 523 18.35 -42.38 -33.91
N HIS A 524 17.54 -43.44 -33.88
CA HIS A 524 17.80 -44.66 -34.65
C HIS A 524 17.74 -44.42 -36.17
N SER A 525 17.18 -43.29 -36.60
CA SER A 525 16.98 -42.88 -38.00
C SER A 525 17.74 -41.60 -38.38
N ASN A 526 18.51 -40.97 -37.47
CA ASN A 526 19.19 -39.68 -37.66
C ASN A 526 18.25 -38.53 -38.11
N ASN A 527 16.98 -38.59 -37.71
CA ASN A 527 15.89 -37.73 -38.21
C ASN A 527 15.66 -36.46 -37.36
N VAL A 528 16.48 -36.23 -36.32
CA VAL A 528 16.41 -35.04 -35.46
C VAL A 528 17.60 -34.13 -35.68
N TYR A 529 17.38 -32.83 -35.57
CA TYR A 529 18.41 -31.79 -35.55
C TYR A 529 18.20 -30.91 -34.33
N ILE A 530 19.10 -31.04 -33.35
CA ILE A 530 18.95 -30.39 -32.05
C ILE A 530 19.76 -29.08 -32.07
N VAL A 531 19.10 -27.96 -31.77
CA VAL A 531 19.70 -26.62 -31.82
C VAL A 531 19.80 -26.05 -30.40
N ASP A 532 21.04 -25.83 -29.95
CA ASP A 532 21.33 -25.10 -28.71
C ASP A 532 21.52 -23.61 -29.02
N VAL A 533 20.57 -22.77 -28.60
CA VAL A 533 20.63 -21.32 -28.86
C VAL A 533 21.35 -20.51 -27.77
N ARG A 534 21.98 -21.18 -26.81
CA ARG A 534 22.77 -20.53 -25.75
C ARG A 534 24.09 -19.99 -26.31
N THR A 535 24.82 -19.26 -25.47
CA THR A 535 26.19 -18.83 -25.81
C THR A 535 27.12 -20.04 -25.95
N LEU A 536 28.15 -19.91 -26.79
CA LEU A 536 29.18 -20.96 -26.96
C LEU A 536 29.81 -21.40 -25.63
N SER A 537 30.01 -20.47 -24.70
CA SER A 537 30.54 -20.78 -23.36
C SER A 537 29.63 -21.74 -22.58
N GLN A 538 28.30 -21.53 -22.64
CA GLN A 538 27.32 -22.39 -21.97
C GLN A 538 27.23 -23.77 -22.64
N TYR A 539 27.37 -23.83 -23.96
CA TYR A 539 27.40 -25.08 -24.73
C TYR A 539 28.62 -25.94 -24.36
N ILE A 540 29.82 -25.34 -24.34
CA ILE A 540 31.08 -26.02 -23.98
C ILE A 540 31.02 -26.60 -22.55
N GLN A 541 30.42 -25.87 -21.61
CA GLN A 541 30.27 -26.28 -20.21
C GLN A 541 29.27 -27.42 -20.01
N GLY A 542 28.47 -27.76 -21.03
CA GLY A 542 27.53 -28.87 -20.98
C GLY A 542 26.32 -28.64 -21.88
N HIS A 543 26.11 -29.55 -22.84
CA HIS A 543 25.02 -29.53 -23.80
C HIS A 543 24.41 -30.93 -24.01
N ILE A 544 23.26 -31.01 -24.67
CA ILE A 544 22.63 -32.29 -25.05
C ILE A 544 23.46 -32.93 -26.17
N GLU A 545 23.76 -34.22 -26.05
CA GLU A 545 24.56 -34.95 -27.05
C GLU A 545 23.95 -34.84 -28.45
N GLY A 546 24.77 -34.48 -29.44
CA GLY A 546 24.34 -34.29 -30.83
C GLY A 546 23.70 -32.93 -31.12
N ALA A 547 23.61 -32.01 -30.15
CA ALA A 547 23.16 -30.64 -30.40
C ALA A 547 24.22 -29.82 -31.13
N GLU A 548 23.79 -28.93 -32.03
CA GLU A 548 24.62 -27.93 -32.66
C GLU A 548 24.38 -26.55 -32.02
N ASN A 549 25.45 -25.81 -31.72
CA ASN A 549 25.32 -24.48 -31.13
C ASN A 549 25.10 -23.41 -32.22
N ILE A 550 23.88 -22.87 -32.28
CA ILE A 550 23.54 -21.71 -33.12
C ILE A 550 23.01 -20.63 -32.17
N PRO A 551 23.86 -19.72 -31.68
CA PRO A 551 23.47 -18.74 -30.66
C PRO A 551 22.28 -17.88 -31.10
N VAL A 552 21.43 -17.47 -30.15
CA VAL A 552 20.18 -16.74 -30.45
C VAL A 552 20.37 -15.47 -31.29
N ILE A 553 21.54 -14.81 -31.22
CA ILE A 553 21.84 -13.64 -32.05
C ILE A 553 21.64 -13.92 -33.54
N ASN A 554 21.89 -15.15 -33.98
CA ASN A 554 21.67 -15.58 -35.35
C ASN A 554 20.19 -15.59 -35.75
N PHE A 555 19.26 -15.67 -34.79
CA PHE A 555 17.82 -15.68 -35.01
C PHE A 555 17.13 -14.35 -34.67
N ASP A 556 17.75 -13.53 -33.81
CA ASP A 556 17.20 -12.22 -33.41
C ASP A 556 17.69 -11.07 -34.31
N ASP A 557 18.83 -11.23 -34.98
CA ASP A 557 19.39 -10.20 -35.86
C ASP A 557 18.77 -10.32 -37.28
N PRO A 558 18.09 -9.27 -37.79
CA PRO A 558 17.47 -9.27 -39.11
C PRO A 558 18.44 -9.55 -40.26
N ASP A 559 19.72 -9.20 -40.11
CA ASP A 559 20.74 -9.43 -41.14
C ASP A 559 21.30 -10.87 -41.10
N LEU A 560 21.11 -11.60 -40.00
CA LEU A 560 21.65 -12.95 -39.79
C LEU A 560 20.59 -14.06 -39.92
N ILE A 561 19.33 -13.76 -39.58
CA ILE A 561 18.25 -14.76 -39.48
C ILE A 561 18.06 -15.58 -40.74
N GLN A 562 18.14 -14.95 -41.92
CA GLN A 562 17.97 -15.66 -43.18
C GLN A 562 19.01 -16.77 -43.34
N GLY A 563 20.30 -16.45 -43.13
CA GLY A 563 21.38 -17.43 -43.23
C GLY A 563 21.32 -18.51 -42.14
N ALA A 564 20.83 -18.17 -40.95
CA ALA A 564 20.64 -19.12 -39.87
C ALA A 564 19.55 -20.16 -40.20
N VAL A 565 18.42 -19.71 -40.75
CA VAL A 565 17.32 -20.62 -41.12
C VAL A 565 17.66 -21.44 -42.35
N GLU A 566 18.33 -20.87 -43.35
CA GLU A 566 18.79 -21.61 -44.54
C GLU A 566 19.83 -22.70 -44.22
N ALA A 567 20.53 -22.58 -43.09
CA ALA A 567 21.47 -23.60 -42.62
C ALA A 567 20.79 -24.77 -41.89
N LEU A 568 19.53 -24.64 -41.49
CA LEU A 568 18.79 -25.72 -40.83
C LEU A 568 18.41 -26.82 -41.83
N PRO A 569 18.54 -28.11 -41.47
CA PRO A 569 18.12 -29.20 -42.34
C PRO A 569 16.60 -29.20 -42.49
N THR A 570 16.13 -29.23 -43.74
CA THR A 570 14.70 -29.20 -44.07
C THR A 570 14.06 -30.59 -44.10
N ASP A 571 14.86 -31.65 -44.03
CA ASP A 571 14.44 -33.06 -44.03
C ASP A 571 14.39 -33.69 -42.63
N LYS A 572 14.57 -32.88 -41.58
CA LYS A 572 14.64 -33.33 -40.18
C LYS A 572 13.65 -32.59 -39.28
N ILE A 573 13.34 -33.21 -38.14
CA ILE A 573 12.65 -32.56 -37.03
C ILE A 573 13.64 -31.60 -36.35
N ILE A 574 13.30 -30.31 -36.29
CA ILE A 574 14.17 -29.28 -35.71
C ILE A 574 13.79 -29.08 -34.25
N MET A 575 14.74 -29.23 -33.34
CA MET A 575 14.47 -29.26 -31.90
C MET A 575 15.30 -28.21 -31.17
N PHE A 576 14.69 -27.10 -30.79
CA PHE A 576 15.36 -26.00 -30.11
C PHE A 576 15.36 -26.16 -28.60
N TYR A 577 16.47 -25.79 -27.96
CA TYR A 577 16.51 -25.55 -26.53
C TYR A 577 17.48 -24.42 -26.17
N CYS A 578 17.25 -23.83 -25.00
CA CYS A 578 18.18 -22.91 -24.37
C CYS A 578 18.34 -23.26 -22.89
N THR A 579 18.71 -22.30 -22.04
CA THR A 579 18.81 -22.53 -20.59
C THR A 579 17.44 -22.85 -19.97
N SER A 580 16.43 -22.04 -20.29
CA SER A 580 15.11 -22.03 -19.63
C SER A 580 13.91 -22.19 -20.58
N GLY A 581 14.13 -22.44 -21.86
CA GLY A 581 13.08 -22.61 -22.89
C GLY A 581 12.63 -21.30 -23.56
N VAL A 582 12.78 -20.14 -22.89
CA VAL A 582 12.30 -18.83 -23.36
C VAL A 582 12.97 -18.39 -24.66
N ILE A 583 14.30 -18.33 -24.65
CA ILE A 583 15.10 -17.86 -25.78
C ILE A 583 14.95 -18.81 -26.99
N SER A 584 14.89 -20.13 -26.74
CA SER A 584 14.67 -21.12 -27.81
C SER A 584 13.29 -21.02 -28.45
N ALA A 585 12.25 -20.67 -27.68
CA ALA A 585 10.93 -20.44 -28.25
C ALA A 585 10.87 -19.18 -29.11
N ARG A 586 11.58 -18.12 -28.70
CA ARG A 586 11.76 -16.92 -29.53
C ARG A 586 12.46 -17.28 -30.84
N ALA A 587 13.60 -17.97 -30.78
CA ALA A 587 14.35 -18.40 -31.95
C ALA A 587 13.52 -19.29 -32.89
N ALA A 588 12.77 -20.27 -32.34
CA ALA A 588 11.90 -21.15 -33.12
C ALA A 588 10.76 -20.38 -33.79
N ARG A 589 10.13 -19.43 -33.10
CA ARG A 589 9.09 -18.57 -33.71
C ARG A 589 9.66 -17.64 -34.78
N ALA A 590 10.81 -17.02 -34.53
CA ALA A 590 11.51 -16.20 -35.52
C ALA A 590 11.82 -17.02 -36.77
N THR A 591 12.28 -18.25 -36.59
CA THR A 591 12.50 -19.23 -37.66
C THR A 591 11.23 -19.49 -38.46
N MET A 592 10.11 -19.83 -37.82
CA MET A 592 8.83 -20.07 -38.49
C MET A 592 8.32 -18.82 -39.23
N ALA A 593 8.50 -17.63 -38.64
CA ALA A 593 8.05 -16.36 -39.21
C ALA A 593 8.80 -15.97 -40.51
N THR A 594 9.99 -16.53 -40.76
CA THR A 594 10.70 -16.31 -42.03
C THR A 594 9.97 -16.92 -43.23
N GLY A 595 9.16 -17.97 -43.01
CA GLY A 595 8.54 -18.74 -44.08
C GLY A 595 9.54 -19.53 -44.96
N LEU A 596 10.79 -19.68 -44.52
CA LEU A 596 11.84 -20.38 -45.26
C LEU A 596 11.85 -21.90 -45.01
N LEU A 597 11.25 -22.36 -43.91
CA LEU A 597 11.04 -23.79 -43.67
C LEU A 597 9.88 -24.34 -44.52
N PRO A 598 9.92 -25.62 -44.93
CA PRO A 598 8.79 -26.29 -45.58
C PRO A 598 7.49 -26.21 -44.76
N GLU A 599 6.34 -26.22 -45.43
CA GLU A 599 5.03 -26.17 -44.76
C GLU A 599 4.77 -27.36 -43.82
N ASP A 600 5.41 -28.50 -44.07
CA ASP A 600 5.35 -29.72 -43.26
C ASP A 600 6.51 -29.85 -42.26
N ALA A 601 7.31 -28.80 -42.08
CA ALA A 601 8.39 -28.80 -41.10
C ALA A 601 7.84 -28.98 -39.67
N VAL A 602 8.48 -29.88 -38.92
CA VAL A 602 8.15 -30.13 -37.51
C VAL A 602 9.23 -29.51 -36.65
N VAL A 603 8.83 -28.54 -35.84
CA VAL A 603 9.69 -27.82 -34.92
C VAL A 603 9.24 -28.05 -33.49
N TYR A 604 10.14 -28.51 -32.64
CA TYR A 604 9.92 -28.64 -31.21
C TYR A 604 10.78 -27.66 -30.42
N VAL A 605 10.24 -27.16 -29.31
CA VAL A 605 11.00 -26.40 -28.31
C VAL A 605 10.92 -27.12 -26.98
N MET A 606 12.06 -27.33 -26.32
CA MET A 606 12.07 -27.91 -24.98
C MET A 606 11.56 -26.89 -23.95
N GLU A 607 10.44 -27.21 -23.31
CA GLU A 607 9.92 -26.47 -22.17
C GLU A 607 10.96 -26.44 -21.04
N SER A 608 11.12 -25.28 -20.39
CA SER A 608 12.07 -25.07 -19.29
C SER A 608 13.55 -25.39 -19.62
N GLY A 609 13.88 -25.60 -20.89
CA GLY A 609 15.25 -25.72 -21.41
C GLY A 609 16.09 -26.84 -20.79
N ILE A 610 17.41 -26.70 -20.90
CA ILE A 610 18.36 -27.71 -20.39
C ILE A 610 18.33 -27.82 -18.86
N ASN A 611 17.76 -26.83 -18.15
CA ASN A 611 17.54 -26.93 -16.71
C ASN A 611 16.57 -28.06 -16.37
N ALA A 612 15.45 -28.18 -17.09
CA ALA A 612 14.51 -29.29 -16.92
C ALA A 612 15.13 -30.63 -17.32
N TRP A 613 15.91 -30.66 -18.42
CA TRP A 613 16.66 -31.85 -18.84
C TRP A 613 17.58 -32.38 -17.73
N LYS A 614 18.35 -31.49 -17.09
CA LYS A 614 19.23 -31.84 -15.97
C LYS A 614 18.45 -32.23 -14.73
N ALA A 615 17.35 -31.55 -14.42
CA ALA A 615 16.49 -31.88 -13.29
C ALA A 615 15.85 -33.27 -13.42
N ALA A 616 15.51 -33.67 -14.65
CA ALA A 616 15.03 -35.02 -14.98
C ALA A 616 16.14 -36.09 -14.96
N GLY A 617 17.39 -35.71 -14.67
CA GLY A 617 18.53 -36.62 -14.58
C GLY A 617 19.08 -37.09 -15.93
N TYR A 618 18.76 -36.39 -17.02
CA TYR A 618 19.24 -36.75 -18.35
C TYR A 618 20.69 -36.29 -18.59
N PRO A 619 21.49 -37.05 -19.36
CA PRO A 619 22.92 -36.80 -19.51
C PRO A 619 23.19 -35.54 -20.33
N VAL A 620 24.29 -34.86 -20.00
CA VAL A 620 24.88 -33.78 -20.82
C VAL A 620 26.32 -34.15 -21.15
N VAL A 621 26.77 -33.77 -22.35
CA VAL A 621 28.16 -33.92 -22.78
C VAL A 621 28.87 -32.58 -22.66
N MET A 622 30.17 -32.62 -22.40
CA MET A 622 31.03 -31.45 -22.38
C MET A 622 31.96 -31.52 -23.58
N ASP A 623 32.07 -30.44 -24.33
CA ASP A 623 33.07 -30.36 -25.39
C ASP A 623 34.38 -29.86 -24.80
N HIS A 624 35.38 -30.76 -24.75
CA HIS A 624 36.74 -30.36 -24.48
C HIS A 624 37.39 -29.97 -25.79
N THR A 625 37.26 -28.71 -26.22
CA THR A 625 38.08 -28.23 -27.34
C THR A 625 39.55 -28.26 -26.89
N PRO A 626 40.43 -29.09 -27.48
CA PRO A 626 41.82 -29.11 -27.08
C PRO A 626 42.44 -27.76 -27.42
N GLY A 627 42.85 -27.00 -26.39
CA GLY A 627 43.51 -25.70 -26.54
C GLY A 627 42.71 -24.47 -26.10
N LEU A 628 41.44 -24.62 -25.68
CA LEU A 628 40.71 -23.53 -25.04
C LEU A 628 40.50 -23.85 -23.55
N SER A 629 41.11 -23.07 -22.67
CA SER A 629 40.93 -23.18 -21.22
C SER A 629 40.43 -21.85 -20.69
N ILE A 630 39.28 -21.86 -20.01
CA ILE A 630 38.79 -20.70 -19.27
C ILE A 630 39.62 -20.61 -17.99
N ILE A 631 40.37 -19.52 -17.86
CA ILE A 631 41.17 -19.22 -16.66
C ILE A 631 40.58 -17.99 -15.95
N PRO A 632 40.64 -17.90 -14.61
CA PRO A 632 40.23 -16.71 -13.87
C PRO A 632 40.92 -15.44 -14.39
N ALA A 633 40.26 -14.28 -14.27
CA ALA A 633 40.77 -13.00 -14.78
C ALA A 633 42.19 -12.69 -14.30
N GLU A 634 42.53 -13.09 -13.08
CA GLU A 634 43.88 -12.96 -12.50
C GLU A 634 44.93 -13.82 -13.21
N GLN A 635 44.59 -15.05 -13.56
CA GLN A 635 45.46 -15.94 -14.32
C GLN A 635 45.59 -15.47 -15.77
N PHE A 636 44.52 -14.93 -16.35
CA PHE A 636 44.57 -14.33 -17.69
C PHE A 636 45.48 -13.11 -17.72
N LYS A 637 45.38 -12.24 -16.71
CA LYS A 637 46.29 -11.10 -16.55
C LYS A 637 47.76 -11.55 -16.43
N ALA A 638 48.03 -12.61 -15.67
CA ALA A 638 49.37 -13.16 -15.51
C ALA A 638 49.94 -13.84 -16.76
N VAL A 639 49.10 -14.19 -17.74
CA VAL A 639 49.54 -14.69 -19.06
C VAL A 639 49.82 -13.53 -20.03
N ILE A 640 49.13 -12.39 -19.84
CA ILE A 640 49.37 -11.16 -20.61
C ILE A 640 50.63 -10.43 -20.14
N ASP A 641 50.83 -10.36 -18.82
CA ASP A 641 52.02 -9.79 -18.18
C ASP A 641 53.26 -10.66 -18.43
#